data_AF-A0AAJ0DE88-F1
#
_entry.id   AF-A0AAJ0DE88-F1
#
_cell.length_a   1.000
_cell.length_b   1.000
_cell.length_c   1.000
_cell.angle_alpha   90.00
_cell.angle_beta   90.00
_cell.angle_gamma   90.00
#
_symmetry.space_group_name_H-M   'P 1'
#
loop_
_entity.id
_entity.type
_entity.pdbx_description
1 polymer ?
#
loop_
_entity_poly.entity_id
_entity_poly.type
_entity_poly.pdbx_seq_one_letter_code
_entity_poly.pdbx_strand_id
1 'polypeptide(L)'
;MAEVSESERPQILDQLARNLELKSHPPQTAQKYAEKILFSKDNLWIRQLALALQDEKPDIFAGLSGTPKASGSKAPDVATLLLMQDENDRVASASFRRGQERSSINAETIRSQLDGIAEKDPELKESRHFVPIIEPYPPSLLSLQDLKPIKLAELMQETHHRGYALFVRGAGPLACSGTTVISVVAGDGGDVENIEIHHVGLAFAEDLLRTAESIAIKEPYLTIRTDGTTTIRVDHPTDIVLANKSMVDGETKPADRKTASECKQLGNDLLGQKKLWQARQAYQQGSASAGTDEQKLILDLSRNLARVDLDLGRYDEAVNAALKAVSDGSDAALSGLDVKAYYRAASANYNLRAYDKAEECLTKLLKLDGNDAEGKRDMQRVQTRLTEQKSGKYDFEKLVGKLSPQAPRLDIADYTAPVDIKDADVGGRGLFATHDLRTGDLVLCEKAFSSMFEKDKDWFAAWEYNRGRLSMASSTVSLWDQMVQKMLQNPSTIPEVTKLGGDYAGIGGTKVCVDDIDVVDVFQVRSLIESNTFGIPSPSKQRQTRPFGFTAEFQQEGHLGDNTGLFLKTSMMNHSCVPNTRKVFLGDAIIIRATRPIKKGQELVQSYAQTDADVSERREMLQSTWHFQCNCKLCIAEAQEADEKRKDRETLEQGANQLGMAIKKSSASSQDVSKADALLKSIKNSYDLELYKCLPRKASMYLHVGLIHHYMRQSHRTRCMATITSLFDMLGWKLDTANGKADLDRKENSETHIVPELVDVLLLFRSMQLNSGGRSRQTEQLESVSKELYLAMNGVACGWEPFLRTIRSRLTSSITIPSYHKLNRPIKKWISDSLQDSAKALTLQTTTQYDLREGVEKVDDGVKWEPDAGAYALRYDGHKLTFSIEYATQETGEGGTKILLKKDFEAPKIVIVASSSTFKTSKMPVDTPQFSYTEQLWTHATTTLYVTMPEAIKSNLVEDIDNYLSPAAEKYYANRGIPWRRGYLLYGPPGTGKTSLAQAIATHFKLDIYLLDLAQPKLNDESLADLFAKLPNSCLVLIEDIDSSGIRREKMCIKKNHDDEQDAAKVTLSGLLNVIDGAAAKEGRLLLILSNEPDSLDSALVRAGRVDRKIYMGNAKLSNKSLEPKHLETLAHAFGSVIPSESLSPAEVGGYLMLHRNDPLTAVSNAGHWASEIIAIKARGANVSAHSSNVSDADSSETSSAEVLEAAVGSDGSESSDE
;
A
#
# COMPACT_ATOMS: atom_id res chain seq x y z
N MET A 1 -43.92 -25.13 -4.02
CA MET A 1 -44.10 -25.01 -2.55
C MET A 1 -45.49 -25.41 -2.05
N ALA A 2 -46.50 -25.67 -2.89
CA ALA A 2 -47.84 -26.08 -2.43
C ALA A 2 -48.06 -27.60 -2.35
N GLU A 3 -47.02 -28.41 -2.63
CA GLU A 3 -47.11 -29.87 -2.86
C GLU A 3 -46.12 -30.67 -1.98
N VAL A 4 -45.73 -30.15 -0.82
CA VAL A 4 -44.91 -30.91 0.14
C VAL A 4 -45.83 -31.85 0.93
N SER A 5 -45.57 -33.16 0.88
CA SER A 5 -46.35 -34.13 1.67
C SER A 5 -46.06 -34.00 3.17
N GLU A 6 -47.04 -34.33 4.03
CA GLU A 6 -46.82 -34.32 5.49
C GLU A 6 -45.69 -35.27 5.92
N SER A 7 -45.44 -36.35 5.15
CA SER A 7 -44.34 -37.29 5.35
C SER A 7 -42.94 -36.71 5.09
N GLU A 8 -42.80 -35.78 4.12
CA GLU A 8 -41.51 -35.17 3.77
C GLU A 8 -41.21 -33.91 4.60
N ARG A 9 -42.25 -33.31 5.18
CA ARG A 9 -42.18 -32.10 5.99
C ARG A 9 -41.06 -32.11 7.06
N PRO A 10 -40.85 -33.17 7.86
CA PRO A 10 -39.80 -33.16 8.89
C PRO A 10 -38.39 -33.15 8.29
N GLN A 11 -38.17 -33.85 7.18
CA GLN A 11 -36.85 -33.94 6.53
C GLN A 11 -36.48 -32.62 5.84
N ILE A 12 -37.45 -31.96 5.21
CA ILE A 12 -37.24 -30.65 4.57
C ILE A 12 -36.99 -29.57 5.64
N LEU A 13 -37.70 -29.61 6.77
CA LEU A 13 -37.47 -28.70 7.89
C LEU A 13 -36.09 -28.89 8.52
N ASP A 14 -35.69 -30.14 8.76
CA ASP A 14 -34.35 -30.49 9.27
C ASP A 14 -33.24 -30.07 8.29
N GLN A 15 -33.46 -30.21 6.97
CA GLN A 15 -32.51 -29.76 5.97
C GLN A 15 -32.41 -28.23 5.86
N LEU A 16 -33.53 -27.49 5.92
CA LEU A 16 -33.49 -26.02 5.97
C LEU A 16 -32.86 -25.54 7.28
N ALA A 17 -33.17 -26.15 8.42
CA ALA A 17 -32.56 -25.83 9.71
C ALA A 17 -31.02 -26.01 9.68
N ARG A 18 -30.51 -27.05 9.00
CA ARG A 18 -29.07 -27.22 8.73
C ARG A 18 -28.50 -26.16 7.79
N ASN A 19 -29.22 -25.82 6.72
CA ASN A 19 -28.77 -24.86 5.70
C ASN A 19 -28.76 -23.39 6.19
N LEU A 20 -29.54 -23.04 7.22
CA LEU A 20 -29.65 -21.68 7.76
C LEU A 20 -28.39 -21.16 8.50
N GLU A 21 -27.31 -21.95 8.56
CA GLU A 21 -26.04 -21.63 9.27
C GLU A 21 -26.20 -21.16 10.74
N LEU A 22 -27.29 -21.57 11.41
CA LEU A 22 -27.66 -21.18 12.78
C LEU A 22 -26.77 -21.83 13.88
N LYS A 23 -25.44 -21.79 13.73
CA LYS A 23 -24.46 -22.39 14.65
C LYS A 23 -24.55 -21.86 16.09
N SER A 24 -25.15 -20.70 16.30
CA SER A 24 -25.32 -20.00 17.59
C SER A 24 -26.72 -20.13 18.22
N HIS A 25 -27.68 -20.83 17.61
CA HIS A 25 -29.07 -20.90 18.10
C HIS A 25 -29.54 -22.34 18.33
N PRO A 26 -30.44 -22.59 19.31
CA PRO A 26 -30.90 -23.94 19.60
C PRO A 26 -31.72 -24.54 18.44
N PRO A 27 -31.68 -25.87 18.20
CA PRO A 27 -32.30 -26.50 17.02
C PRO A 27 -33.79 -26.20 16.82
N GLN A 28 -34.53 -26.01 17.91
CA GLN A 28 -35.96 -25.65 17.90
C GLN A 28 -36.21 -24.27 17.25
N THR A 29 -35.31 -23.31 17.44
CA THR A 29 -35.37 -21.98 16.80
C THR A 29 -35.09 -22.09 15.30
N ALA A 30 -34.14 -22.95 14.90
CA ALA A 30 -33.87 -23.21 13.49
C ALA A 30 -35.05 -23.87 12.77
N GLN A 31 -35.74 -24.82 13.43
CA GLN A 31 -36.99 -25.40 12.92
C GLN A 31 -38.13 -24.37 12.84
N LYS A 32 -38.36 -23.54 13.88
CA LYS A 32 -39.35 -22.43 13.85
C LYS A 32 -39.14 -21.52 12.64
N TYR A 33 -37.89 -21.15 12.36
CA TYR A 33 -37.54 -20.29 11.23
C TYR A 33 -37.67 -21.00 9.87
N ALA A 34 -37.28 -22.28 9.77
CA ALA A 34 -37.53 -23.09 8.58
C ALA A 34 -39.03 -23.24 8.27
N GLU A 35 -39.88 -23.40 9.29
CA GLU A 35 -41.34 -23.39 9.14
C GLU A 35 -41.86 -22.04 8.65
N LYS A 36 -41.42 -20.93 9.26
CA LYS A 36 -41.84 -19.58 8.87
C LYS A 36 -41.47 -19.28 7.40
N ILE A 37 -40.31 -19.74 6.95
CA ILE A 37 -39.87 -19.65 5.54
C ILE A 37 -40.74 -20.50 4.62
N LEU A 38 -40.93 -21.79 4.92
CA LEU A 38 -41.66 -22.72 4.05
C LEU A 38 -43.14 -22.38 3.91
N PHE A 39 -43.77 -21.85 4.96
CA PHE A 39 -45.22 -21.69 5.04
C PHE A 39 -45.72 -20.23 4.97
N SER A 40 -44.82 -19.26 4.74
CA SER A 40 -45.21 -17.88 4.44
C SER A 40 -45.98 -17.78 3.11
N LYS A 41 -47.31 -17.72 3.20
CA LYS A 41 -48.20 -17.53 2.04
C LYS A 41 -48.38 -16.06 1.65
N ASP A 42 -48.21 -15.14 2.60
CA ASP A 42 -48.64 -13.74 2.42
C ASP A 42 -47.52 -12.71 2.64
N ASN A 43 -46.37 -13.09 3.22
CA ASN A 43 -45.22 -12.18 3.39
C ASN A 43 -44.22 -12.32 2.23
N LEU A 44 -44.24 -11.34 1.32
CA LEU A 44 -43.40 -11.25 0.12
C LEU A 44 -41.90 -11.21 0.44
N TRP A 45 -41.52 -10.55 1.54
CA TRP A 45 -40.12 -10.40 1.97
C TRP A 45 -39.53 -11.76 2.38
N ILE A 46 -40.27 -12.58 3.12
CA ILE A 46 -39.85 -13.94 3.49
C ILE A 46 -39.67 -14.83 2.24
N ARG A 47 -40.51 -14.65 1.21
CA ARG A 47 -40.37 -15.38 -0.07
C ARG A 47 -39.12 -14.96 -0.85
N GLN A 48 -38.81 -13.67 -0.89
CA GLN A 48 -37.60 -13.18 -1.53
C GLN A 48 -36.33 -13.65 -0.79
N LEU A 49 -36.35 -13.72 0.55
CA LEU A 49 -35.29 -14.32 1.35
C LEU A 49 -35.11 -15.82 1.06
N ALA A 50 -36.20 -16.56 0.92
CA ALA A 50 -36.18 -17.97 0.53
C ALA A 50 -35.56 -18.21 -0.85
N LEU A 51 -35.85 -17.32 -1.82
CA LEU A 51 -35.25 -17.35 -3.16
C LEU A 51 -33.76 -16.97 -3.13
N ALA A 52 -33.36 -15.99 -2.31
CA ALA A 52 -31.96 -15.59 -2.15
C ALA A 52 -31.09 -16.72 -1.56
N LEU A 53 -31.62 -17.44 -0.58
CA LEU A 53 -31.04 -18.66 0.00
C LEU A 53 -30.86 -19.79 -1.02
N GLN A 54 -31.80 -19.94 -1.96
CA GLN A 54 -31.80 -21.02 -2.94
C GLN A 54 -30.82 -20.78 -4.10
N ASP A 55 -30.59 -19.52 -4.46
CA ASP A 55 -29.81 -19.12 -5.64
C ASP A 55 -28.36 -18.67 -5.33
N GLU A 56 -27.95 -18.59 -4.05
CA GLU A 56 -26.67 -18.03 -3.57
C GLU A 56 -26.36 -16.59 -4.07
N LYS A 57 -27.37 -15.82 -4.51
CA LYS A 57 -27.18 -14.51 -5.17
C LYS A 57 -27.02 -13.35 -4.16
N PRO A 58 -25.84 -12.69 -4.09
CA PRO A 58 -25.62 -11.58 -3.15
C PRO A 58 -26.48 -10.34 -3.42
N ASP A 59 -26.85 -10.11 -4.69
CA ASP A 59 -27.60 -8.91 -5.09
C ASP A 59 -29.04 -8.86 -4.55
N ILE A 60 -29.66 -10.02 -4.25
CA ILE A 60 -31.02 -10.06 -3.68
C ILE A 60 -31.00 -9.61 -2.21
N PHE A 61 -29.95 -9.98 -1.46
CA PHE A 61 -29.76 -9.51 -0.07
C PHE A 61 -29.62 -7.99 0.03
N ALA A 62 -28.97 -7.34 -0.95
CA ALA A 62 -28.86 -5.89 -1.01
C ALA A 62 -30.21 -5.19 -1.34
N GLY A 63 -31.08 -5.85 -2.10
CA GLY A 63 -32.45 -5.35 -2.34
C GLY A 63 -33.35 -5.46 -1.10
N LEU A 64 -33.17 -6.52 -0.30
CA LEU A 64 -33.96 -6.78 0.91
C LEU A 64 -33.61 -5.88 2.10
N SER A 65 -32.42 -5.27 2.12
CA SER A 65 -31.99 -4.31 3.15
C SER A 65 -32.44 -2.87 2.89
N GLY A 66 -33.06 -2.57 1.74
CA GLY A 66 -33.54 -1.21 1.41
C GLY A 66 -32.46 -0.13 1.33
N THR A 67 -31.19 -0.50 1.41
CA THR A 67 -30.03 0.40 1.41
C THR A 67 -29.44 0.53 0.01
N PRO A 68 -28.98 1.72 -0.40
CA PRO A 68 -28.07 1.85 -1.54
C PRO A 68 -26.85 0.94 -1.35
N LYS A 69 -26.23 0.47 -2.43
CA LYS A 69 -25.01 -0.38 -2.39
C LYS A 69 -23.83 0.37 -1.76
N ALA A 70 -23.76 0.38 -0.43
CA ALA A 70 -22.60 0.81 0.32
C ALA A 70 -21.45 -0.20 0.09
N SER A 71 -20.43 0.23 -0.63
CA SER A 71 -19.31 -0.64 -1.01
C SER A 71 -18.50 -1.08 0.21
N GLY A 72 -18.75 -2.30 0.69
CA GLY A 72 -17.93 -2.94 1.73
C GLY A 72 -18.69 -3.54 2.92
N SER A 73 -19.99 -3.25 3.10
CA SER A 73 -20.77 -3.90 4.15
C SER A 73 -21.00 -5.38 3.82
N LYS A 74 -20.65 -6.29 4.73
CA LYS A 74 -21.16 -7.68 4.67
C LYS A 74 -22.68 -7.62 4.84
N ALA A 75 -23.41 -8.27 3.94
CA ALA A 75 -24.85 -8.44 4.12
C ALA A 75 -25.14 -9.14 5.47
N PRO A 76 -26.25 -8.80 6.15
CA PRO A 76 -26.70 -9.58 7.30
C PRO A 76 -26.91 -11.03 6.91
N ASP A 77 -26.53 -11.94 7.79
CA ASP A 77 -26.87 -13.35 7.67
C ASP A 77 -28.38 -13.56 7.83
N VAL A 78 -28.84 -14.73 7.39
CA VAL A 78 -30.27 -15.04 7.32
C VAL A 78 -30.91 -15.16 8.70
N ALA A 79 -30.15 -15.60 9.70
CA ALA A 79 -30.55 -15.62 11.10
C ALA A 79 -30.90 -14.21 11.59
N THR A 80 -30.00 -13.25 11.36
CA THR A 80 -30.19 -11.83 11.69
C THR A 80 -31.43 -11.27 10.99
N LEU A 81 -31.59 -11.52 9.68
CA LEU A 81 -32.74 -11.05 8.90
C LEU A 81 -34.07 -11.58 9.45
N LEU A 82 -34.16 -12.87 9.81
CA LEU A 82 -35.39 -13.45 10.35
C LEU A 82 -35.74 -12.90 11.74
N LEU A 83 -34.74 -12.66 12.58
CA LEU A 83 -34.91 -12.00 13.88
C LEU A 83 -35.47 -10.57 13.71
N MET A 84 -34.95 -9.81 12.72
CA MET A 84 -35.45 -8.48 12.37
C MET A 84 -36.92 -8.52 11.90
N GLN A 85 -37.33 -9.58 11.20
CA GLN A 85 -38.74 -9.75 10.81
C GLN A 85 -39.63 -10.13 12.00
N ASP A 86 -39.19 -11.01 12.91
CA ASP A 86 -39.93 -11.32 14.15
C ASP A 86 -40.11 -10.04 15.00
N GLU A 87 -39.11 -9.16 15.07
CA GLU A 87 -39.21 -7.84 15.71
C GLU A 87 -40.18 -6.90 14.99
N ASN A 88 -40.14 -6.82 13.66
CA ASN A 88 -41.12 -6.05 12.90
C ASN A 88 -42.54 -6.51 13.14
N ASP A 89 -42.77 -7.82 13.08
CA ASP A 89 -44.06 -8.43 13.36
C ASP A 89 -44.50 -8.12 14.80
N ARG A 90 -43.58 -8.17 15.78
CA ARG A 90 -43.83 -7.81 17.19
C ARG A 90 -44.26 -6.36 17.35
N VAL A 91 -43.50 -5.39 16.83
CA VAL A 91 -43.82 -3.96 16.99
C VAL A 91 -45.02 -3.56 16.11
N ALA A 92 -45.29 -4.25 15.00
CA ALA A 92 -46.53 -4.05 14.23
C ALA A 92 -47.77 -4.53 15.00
N SER A 93 -47.65 -5.69 15.64
CA SER A 93 -48.74 -6.30 16.42
C SER A 93 -48.92 -5.73 17.84
N ALA A 94 -47.96 -4.94 18.35
CA ALA A 94 -48.02 -4.31 19.68
C ALA A 94 -49.29 -3.45 19.88
N SER A 95 -49.77 -2.80 18.82
CA SER A 95 -51.01 -2.02 18.83
C SER A 95 -52.26 -2.84 19.22
N PHE A 96 -52.32 -4.14 18.89
CA PHE A 96 -53.44 -5.03 19.22
C PHE A 96 -53.36 -5.60 20.64
N ARG A 97 -52.17 -5.62 21.25
CA ARG A 97 -51.92 -6.11 22.62
C ARG A 97 -51.99 -5.00 23.68
N ARG A 98 -51.83 -3.74 23.28
CA ARG A 98 -51.86 -2.59 24.17
C ARG A 98 -53.12 -2.58 25.05
N GLY A 99 -52.91 -2.53 26.37
CA GLY A 99 -54.00 -2.51 27.36
C GLY A 99 -54.59 -3.88 27.71
N GLN A 100 -54.06 -4.98 27.19
CA GLN A 100 -54.46 -6.33 27.63
C GLN A 100 -53.84 -6.64 29.00
N GLU A 101 -54.57 -7.39 29.83
CA GLU A 101 -54.07 -7.85 31.13
C GLU A 101 -52.83 -8.76 30.96
N ARG A 102 -51.94 -8.74 31.95
CA ARG A 102 -50.76 -9.59 31.97
C ARG A 102 -51.12 -11.04 32.31
N SER A 103 -50.52 -11.99 31.60
CA SER A 103 -50.56 -13.40 32.00
C SER A 103 -49.67 -13.66 33.24
N SER A 104 -50.15 -14.49 34.16
CA SER A 104 -49.34 -14.99 35.27
C SER A 104 -48.36 -16.05 34.77
N ILE A 105 -47.06 -15.88 35.04
CA ILE A 105 -45.99 -16.83 34.65
C ILE A 105 -45.45 -17.54 35.90
N ASN A 106 -45.20 -18.85 35.82
CA ASN A 106 -44.57 -19.61 36.90
C ASN A 106 -43.08 -19.27 37.05
N ALA A 107 -42.63 -19.01 38.29
CA ALA A 107 -41.24 -18.76 38.64
C ALA A 107 -40.27 -19.87 38.19
N GLU A 108 -40.69 -21.13 38.16
CA GLU A 108 -39.86 -22.24 37.67
C GLU A 108 -39.65 -22.17 36.14
N THR A 109 -40.67 -21.75 35.40
CA THR A 109 -40.58 -21.52 33.94
C THR A 109 -39.59 -20.41 33.63
N ILE A 110 -39.64 -19.30 34.39
CA ILE A 110 -38.71 -18.17 34.22
C ILE A 110 -37.28 -18.57 34.59
N ARG A 111 -37.08 -19.33 35.68
CA ARG A 111 -35.75 -19.84 36.05
C ARG A 111 -35.17 -20.73 34.94
N SER A 112 -35.94 -21.68 34.41
CA SER A 112 -35.50 -22.53 33.31
C SER A 112 -35.15 -21.73 32.04
N GLN A 113 -35.86 -20.63 31.75
CA GLN A 113 -35.51 -19.72 30.65
C GLN A 113 -34.18 -19.00 30.89
N LEU A 114 -33.92 -18.50 32.11
CA LEU A 114 -32.67 -17.82 32.46
C LEU A 114 -31.48 -18.77 32.58
N ASP A 115 -31.65 -19.96 33.16
CA ASP A 115 -30.63 -20.99 33.20
C ASP A 115 -30.27 -21.40 31.76
N GLY A 116 -31.26 -21.54 30.87
CA GLY A 116 -31.04 -21.76 29.44
C GLY A 116 -30.43 -20.59 28.65
N ILE A 117 -30.29 -19.40 29.25
CA ILE A 117 -29.52 -18.25 28.72
C ILE A 117 -28.11 -18.26 29.33
N ALA A 118 -27.96 -18.56 30.62
CA ALA A 118 -26.69 -18.55 31.35
C ALA A 118 -25.81 -19.77 31.08
N GLU A 119 -26.38 -20.97 30.93
CA GLU A 119 -25.66 -22.21 30.59
C GLU A 119 -25.11 -22.19 29.15
N LYS A 120 -25.74 -21.43 28.26
CA LYS A 120 -25.37 -21.42 26.85
C LYS A 120 -24.11 -20.62 26.56
N ASP A 121 -23.66 -19.73 27.45
CA ASP A 121 -22.64 -18.78 27.01
C ASP A 121 -21.69 -18.11 28.01
N PRO A 122 -20.38 -18.43 27.87
CA PRO A 122 -19.26 -17.54 28.22
C PRO A 122 -18.57 -16.85 27.02
N GLU A 123 -18.94 -17.14 25.75
CA GLU A 123 -18.14 -16.88 24.53
C GLU A 123 -18.90 -16.24 23.31
N LEU A 124 -20.18 -15.86 23.38
CA LEU A 124 -20.97 -15.21 22.30
C LEU A 124 -20.53 -13.77 22.00
N LYS A 125 -19.32 -13.38 22.42
CA LYS A 125 -18.60 -12.21 21.89
C LYS A 125 -18.48 -12.25 20.36
N GLU A 126 -18.52 -13.44 19.75
CA GLU A 126 -18.54 -13.60 18.29
C GLU A 126 -19.95 -13.54 17.66
N SER A 127 -21.04 -13.64 18.44
CA SER A 127 -22.38 -13.44 17.90
C SER A 127 -22.68 -11.95 17.78
N ARG A 128 -23.17 -11.54 16.61
CA ARG A 128 -23.56 -10.14 16.37
C ARG A 128 -24.81 -9.86 17.17
N HIS A 129 -24.69 -8.98 18.15
CA HIS A 129 -25.79 -8.64 19.03
C HIS A 129 -26.88 -7.88 18.24
N PHE A 130 -28.13 -8.01 18.64
CA PHE A 130 -29.24 -7.28 18.03
C PHE A 130 -29.83 -6.31 19.05
N VAL A 131 -29.92 -5.03 18.70
CA VAL A 131 -30.48 -4.00 19.58
C VAL A 131 -31.75 -3.45 18.94
N PRO A 132 -32.94 -3.92 19.37
CA PRO A 132 -34.20 -3.39 18.87
C PRO A 132 -34.38 -1.95 19.32
N ILE A 133 -34.49 -1.03 18.35
CA ILE A 133 -34.82 0.36 18.63
C ILE A 133 -36.34 0.45 18.76
N ILE A 134 -36.80 0.59 19.99
CA ILE A 134 -38.19 0.94 20.29
C ILE A 134 -38.44 2.44 20.07
N GLU A 135 -39.72 2.83 20.11
CA GLU A 135 -40.14 4.23 20.04
C GLU A 135 -39.60 5.01 21.26
N PRO A 136 -38.84 6.11 21.06
CA PRO A 136 -38.26 6.88 22.17
C PRO A 136 -39.31 7.43 23.13
N TYR A 137 -38.99 7.42 24.43
CA TYR A 137 -39.86 7.93 25.48
C TYR A 137 -39.05 8.67 26.56
N PRO A 138 -39.64 9.62 27.30
CA PRO A 138 -38.91 10.40 28.30
C PRO A 138 -38.70 9.62 29.62
N PRO A 139 -37.62 9.89 30.36
CA PRO A 139 -37.40 9.38 31.71
C PRO A 139 -38.40 9.95 32.71
N SER A 140 -38.56 9.30 33.87
CA SER A 140 -39.43 9.77 34.94
C SER A 140 -38.85 11.00 35.66
N LEU A 141 -39.49 12.16 35.44
CA LEU A 141 -39.16 13.42 36.12
C LEU A 141 -39.91 13.64 37.45
N LEU A 142 -40.75 12.69 37.86
CA LEU A 142 -41.48 12.72 39.12
C LEU A 142 -40.66 12.08 40.25
N SER A 143 -40.76 12.64 41.46
CA SER A 143 -40.22 12.01 42.67
C SER A 143 -41.01 10.75 42.98
N LEU A 144 -40.34 9.75 43.58
CA LEU A 144 -41.00 8.53 44.07
C LEU A 144 -42.20 8.83 45.00
N GLN A 145 -42.19 9.96 45.71
CA GLN A 145 -43.28 10.37 46.62
C GLN A 145 -44.53 10.89 45.89
N ASP A 146 -44.38 11.38 44.65
CA ASP A 146 -45.48 11.92 43.84
C ASP A 146 -46.17 10.82 42.99
N LEU A 147 -45.58 9.62 42.93
CA LEU A 147 -46.06 8.49 42.13
C LEU A 147 -47.04 7.61 42.93
N LYS A 148 -48.07 7.12 42.25
CA LYS A 148 -49.04 6.18 42.85
C LYS A 148 -48.48 4.77 42.85
N PRO A 149 -48.59 3.99 43.94
CA PRO A 149 -48.18 2.58 43.91
C PRO A 149 -49.04 1.80 42.91
N ILE A 150 -48.42 0.90 42.15
CA ILE A 150 -49.09 -0.09 41.28
C ILE A 150 -48.56 -1.49 41.58
N LYS A 151 -49.44 -2.50 41.59
CA LYS A 151 -49.04 -3.88 41.81
C LYS A 151 -48.57 -4.55 40.52
N LEU A 152 -47.73 -5.57 40.68
CA LEU A 152 -47.17 -6.36 39.59
C LEU A 152 -48.23 -7.05 38.72
N ALA A 153 -49.38 -7.43 39.31
CA ALA A 153 -50.54 -8.00 38.62
C ALA A 153 -51.47 -6.97 37.93
N GLU A 154 -51.30 -5.67 38.22
CA GLU A 154 -52.12 -4.58 37.67
C GLU A 154 -51.51 -3.99 36.38
N LEU A 155 -50.33 -4.47 35.96
CA LEU A 155 -49.65 -4.02 34.75
C LEU A 155 -50.33 -4.55 33.47
N MET A 156 -50.46 -3.69 32.47
CA MET A 156 -51.00 -4.01 31.15
C MET A 156 -49.91 -4.16 30.09
N GLN A 157 -50.12 -5.04 29.12
CA GLN A 157 -49.17 -5.32 28.03
C GLN A 157 -49.01 -4.10 27.10
N GLU A 158 -47.80 -3.93 26.55
CA GLU A 158 -47.40 -2.84 25.65
C GLU A 158 -47.80 -1.43 26.17
N THR A 159 -47.75 -1.26 27.50
CA THR A 159 -48.28 -0.09 28.22
C THR A 159 -47.26 0.45 29.22
N HIS A 160 -47.04 1.77 29.16
CA HIS A 160 -46.12 2.50 30.03
C HIS A 160 -46.94 3.23 31.10
N HIS A 161 -46.79 2.83 32.37
CA HIS A 161 -47.69 3.22 33.45
C HIS A 161 -47.27 4.57 34.06
N ARG A 162 -47.45 5.65 33.29
CA ARG A 162 -47.11 7.03 33.69
C ARG A 162 -47.84 7.45 34.97
N GLY A 163 -47.13 8.13 35.87
CA GLY A 163 -47.65 8.54 37.18
C GLY A 163 -47.73 7.44 38.25
N TYR A 164 -47.19 6.24 37.98
CA TYR A 164 -47.16 5.12 38.93
C TYR A 164 -45.73 4.68 39.30
N ALA A 165 -45.58 4.00 40.43
CA ALA A 165 -44.35 3.36 40.89
C ALA A 165 -44.61 1.90 41.28
N LEU A 166 -43.77 1.00 40.79
CA LEU A 166 -43.84 -0.44 41.06
C LEU A 166 -42.74 -0.85 42.04
N PHE A 167 -43.13 -1.42 43.16
CA PHE A 167 -42.22 -1.92 44.19
C PHE A 167 -42.00 -3.42 44.02
N VAL A 168 -40.73 -3.84 43.90
CA VAL A 168 -40.33 -5.24 43.69
C VAL A 168 -38.99 -5.55 44.36
N ARG A 169 -38.63 -6.83 44.41
CA ARG A 169 -37.32 -7.34 44.85
C ARG A 169 -36.78 -8.35 43.83
N GLY A 170 -35.46 -8.51 43.71
CA GLY A 170 -34.89 -9.55 42.86
C GLY A 170 -35.22 -10.96 43.36
N ALA A 171 -35.51 -11.87 42.43
CA ALA A 171 -36.08 -13.20 42.72
C ALA A 171 -35.42 -14.35 41.93
N GLY A 172 -34.45 -14.05 41.06
CA GLY A 172 -33.77 -15.03 40.21
C GLY A 172 -32.32 -14.67 39.85
N PRO A 173 -31.68 -15.47 38.99
CA PRO A 173 -30.32 -15.21 38.54
C PRO A 173 -30.24 -13.96 37.65
N LEU A 174 -29.01 -13.53 37.34
CA LEU A 174 -28.71 -12.40 36.47
C LEU A 174 -28.01 -12.93 35.23
N ALA A 175 -28.46 -12.48 34.06
CA ALA A 175 -27.81 -12.72 32.78
C ALA A 175 -27.50 -11.37 32.10
N CYS A 176 -26.47 -11.33 31.27
CA CYS A 176 -26.08 -10.13 30.52
C CYS A 176 -26.10 -10.43 29.02
N SER A 177 -26.63 -9.51 28.21
CA SER A 177 -26.61 -9.59 26.75
C SER A 177 -26.40 -8.19 26.17
N GLY A 178 -25.21 -7.94 25.61
CA GLY A 178 -24.81 -6.61 25.14
C GLY A 178 -24.90 -5.55 26.25
N THR A 179 -25.73 -4.53 26.02
CA THR A 179 -26.01 -3.43 26.97
C THR A 179 -27.12 -3.76 27.99
N THR A 180 -27.66 -4.98 27.99
CA THR A 180 -28.87 -5.32 28.73
C THR A 180 -28.59 -6.36 29.82
N VAL A 181 -29.04 -6.08 31.04
CA VAL A 181 -29.09 -7.06 32.12
C VAL A 181 -30.51 -7.59 32.27
N ILE A 182 -30.63 -8.92 32.35
CA ILE A 182 -31.91 -9.65 32.39
C ILE A 182 -31.99 -10.42 33.71
N SER A 183 -33.12 -10.35 34.39
CA SER A 183 -33.35 -11.05 35.66
C SER A 183 -34.84 -11.30 35.93
N VAL A 184 -35.16 -11.73 37.16
CA VAL A 184 -36.52 -11.91 37.66
C VAL A 184 -36.74 -11.00 38.85
N VAL A 185 -37.88 -10.33 38.87
CA VAL A 185 -38.36 -9.56 40.03
C VAL A 185 -39.65 -10.17 40.57
N ALA A 186 -39.84 -10.08 41.89
CA ALA A 186 -41.06 -10.47 42.58
C ALA A 186 -41.72 -9.28 43.27
N GLY A 187 -43.04 -9.20 43.19
CA GLY A 187 -43.86 -8.27 43.98
C GLY A 187 -44.28 -8.88 45.32
N ASP A 188 -44.93 -8.07 46.17
CA ASP A 188 -45.35 -8.48 47.51
C ASP A 188 -46.45 -9.57 47.50
N GLY A 189 -47.19 -9.71 46.39
CA GLY A 189 -48.20 -10.75 46.19
C GLY A 189 -47.65 -12.14 45.88
N GLY A 190 -46.32 -12.30 45.72
CA GLY A 190 -45.70 -13.55 45.28
C GLY A 190 -45.65 -13.73 43.76
N ASP A 191 -46.31 -12.85 43.00
CA ASP A 191 -46.16 -12.73 41.55
C ASP A 191 -44.70 -12.46 41.17
N VAL A 192 -44.26 -13.01 40.04
CA VAL A 192 -42.93 -12.85 39.47
C VAL A 192 -43.01 -12.35 38.03
N GLU A 193 -41.99 -11.65 37.56
CA GLU A 193 -41.89 -11.22 36.15
C GLU A 193 -40.43 -11.08 35.71
N ASN A 194 -40.18 -11.19 34.41
CA ASN A 194 -38.91 -10.81 33.82
C ASN A 194 -38.66 -9.30 33.97
N ILE A 195 -37.39 -8.92 34.15
CA ILE A 195 -36.94 -7.53 34.01
C ILE A 195 -35.78 -7.45 33.01
N GLU A 196 -35.83 -6.47 32.13
CA GLU A 196 -34.74 -6.05 31.24
C GLU A 196 -34.32 -4.62 31.62
N ILE A 197 -33.11 -4.46 32.13
CA ILE A 197 -32.51 -3.15 32.45
C ILE A 197 -31.42 -2.87 31.41
N HIS A 198 -31.62 -1.83 30.60
CA HIS A 198 -30.63 -1.41 29.61
C HIS A 198 -29.64 -0.40 30.18
N HIS A 199 -28.46 -0.32 29.56
CA HIS A 199 -27.40 0.63 29.87
C HIS A 199 -26.89 0.57 31.31
N VAL A 200 -26.80 -0.66 31.85
CA VAL A 200 -26.32 -0.94 33.20
C VAL A 200 -25.28 -2.06 33.16
N GLY A 201 -24.12 -1.84 33.78
CA GLY A 201 -23.11 -2.88 33.94
C GLY A 201 -23.53 -3.96 34.94
N LEU A 202 -23.21 -5.24 34.64
CA LEU A 202 -23.60 -6.40 35.45
C LEU A 202 -23.33 -6.24 36.95
N ALA A 203 -22.17 -5.69 37.35
CA ALA A 203 -21.84 -5.47 38.76
C ALA A 203 -22.76 -4.47 39.49
N PHE A 204 -23.29 -3.47 38.79
CA PHE A 204 -24.27 -2.55 39.37
C PHE A 204 -25.64 -3.22 39.47
N ALA A 205 -26.04 -4.00 38.46
CA ALA A 205 -27.28 -4.76 38.49
C ALA A 205 -27.26 -5.89 39.55
N GLU A 206 -26.10 -6.51 39.81
CA GLU A 206 -25.90 -7.45 40.91
C GLU A 206 -26.21 -6.80 42.26
N ASP A 207 -25.62 -5.65 42.55
CA ASP A 207 -25.92 -4.94 43.79
C ASP A 207 -27.39 -4.47 43.83
N LEU A 208 -27.90 -3.84 42.76
CA LEU A 208 -29.27 -3.33 42.68
C LEU A 208 -30.33 -4.42 42.90
N LEU A 209 -30.19 -5.60 42.27
CA LEU A 209 -31.23 -6.64 42.29
C LEU A 209 -31.00 -7.73 43.34
N ARG A 210 -29.76 -7.98 43.79
CA ARG A 210 -29.49 -9.01 44.82
C ARG A 210 -29.29 -8.48 46.23
N THR A 211 -28.85 -7.24 46.42
CA THR A 211 -28.51 -6.71 47.77
C THR A 211 -29.53 -5.72 48.32
N ALA A 212 -30.34 -5.09 47.46
CA ALA A 212 -31.46 -4.27 47.90
C ALA A 212 -32.61 -5.12 48.48
N GLU A 213 -33.19 -4.69 49.60
CA GLU A 213 -34.39 -5.35 50.16
C GLU A 213 -35.62 -5.14 49.27
N SER A 214 -35.71 -3.97 48.63
CA SER A 214 -36.74 -3.57 47.68
C SER A 214 -36.19 -2.48 46.75
N ILE A 215 -36.67 -2.46 45.51
CA ILE A 215 -36.46 -1.39 44.54
C ILE A 215 -37.80 -0.85 44.07
N ALA A 216 -37.83 0.44 43.76
CA ALA A 216 -38.95 1.09 43.10
C ALA A 216 -38.59 1.37 41.64
N ILE A 217 -39.44 0.93 40.71
CA ILE A 217 -39.37 1.25 39.29
C ILE A 217 -40.39 2.35 39.03
N LYS A 218 -39.91 3.55 38.70
CA LYS A 218 -40.75 4.70 38.35
C LYS A 218 -41.34 4.50 36.95
N GLU A 219 -42.63 4.77 36.82
CA GLU A 219 -43.42 4.67 35.59
C GLU A 219 -43.22 3.36 34.78
N PRO A 220 -43.42 2.17 35.37
CA PRO A 220 -42.98 0.91 34.77
C PRO A 220 -43.58 0.64 33.36
N TYR A 221 -42.73 0.19 32.44
CA TYR A 221 -43.13 -0.22 31.09
C TYR A 221 -43.16 -1.75 30.98
N LEU A 222 -44.34 -2.31 30.73
CA LEU A 222 -44.49 -3.75 30.45
C LEU A 222 -44.63 -3.95 28.94
N THR A 223 -43.71 -4.71 28.36
CA THR A 223 -43.64 -5.03 26.92
C THR A 223 -43.51 -6.53 26.72
N ILE A 224 -43.58 -6.99 25.48
CA ILE A 224 -43.31 -8.39 25.10
C ILE A 224 -41.95 -8.50 24.39
N ARG A 225 -41.23 -9.60 24.62
CA ARG A 225 -39.95 -9.97 24.01
C ARG A 225 -40.18 -10.72 22.68
N THR A 226 -39.11 -10.96 21.91
CA THR A 226 -39.19 -11.68 20.61
C THR A 226 -39.65 -13.14 20.72
N ASP A 227 -39.44 -13.76 21.88
CA ASP A 227 -39.92 -15.11 22.20
C ASP A 227 -41.42 -15.15 22.59
N GLY A 228 -42.07 -13.98 22.71
CA GLY A 228 -43.48 -13.84 23.11
C GLY A 228 -43.71 -13.74 24.63
N THR A 229 -42.66 -13.78 25.45
CA THR A 229 -42.78 -13.60 26.91
C THR A 229 -42.94 -12.13 27.30
N THR A 230 -43.63 -11.86 28.42
CA THR A 230 -43.70 -10.52 29.00
C THR A 230 -42.40 -10.16 29.72
N THR A 231 -42.09 -8.87 29.78
CA THR A 231 -40.99 -8.32 30.56
C THR A 231 -41.25 -6.88 30.97
N ILE A 232 -40.80 -6.51 32.17
CA ILE A 232 -40.68 -5.12 32.60
C ILE A 232 -39.40 -4.58 31.97
N ARG A 233 -39.53 -3.62 31.05
CA ARG A 233 -38.39 -2.98 30.39
C ARG A 233 -38.10 -1.64 31.05
N VAL A 234 -36.82 -1.39 31.33
CA VAL A 234 -36.31 -0.12 31.84
C VAL A 234 -35.15 0.33 30.97
N ASP A 235 -35.39 1.33 30.11
CA ASP A 235 -34.34 1.90 29.24
C ASP A 235 -33.51 2.98 29.97
N HIS A 236 -34.12 3.72 30.90
CA HIS A 236 -33.46 4.77 31.69
C HIS A 236 -33.02 4.23 33.07
N PRO A 237 -31.71 4.08 33.35
CA PRO A 237 -31.25 3.59 34.65
C PRO A 237 -31.65 4.47 35.84
N THR A 238 -31.95 5.75 35.59
CA THR A 238 -32.36 6.74 36.60
C THR A 238 -33.82 6.60 37.05
N ASP A 239 -34.60 5.76 36.39
CA ASP A 239 -35.99 5.48 36.77
C ASP A 239 -36.08 4.38 37.85
N ILE A 240 -34.95 3.77 38.23
CA ILE A 240 -34.89 2.82 39.36
C ILE A 240 -34.33 3.51 40.60
N VAL A 241 -35.07 3.41 41.71
CA VAL A 241 -34.71 3.98 43.01
C VAL A 241 -34.62 2.86 44.05
N LEU A 242 -33.65 2.93 44.96
CA LEU A 242 -33.55 2.01 46.10
C LEU A 242 -34.63 2.32 47.13
N ALA A 243 -35.55 1.37 47.38
CA ALA A 243 -36.64 1.55 48.33
C ALA A 243 -36.24 1.02 49.71
N ASN A 244 -35.88 1.94 50.63
CA ASN A 244 -35.68 1.59 52.03
C ASN A 244 -37.04 1.35 52.71
N LYS A 245 -37.12 0.34 53.60
CA LYS A 245 -38.36 -0.02 54.34
C LYS A 245 -39.12 1.16 54.93
N SER A 246 -38.41 2.19 55.43
CA SER A 246 -39.01 3.41 56.00
C SER A 246 -39.91 4.23 55.05
N MET A 247 -39.87 3.97 53.74
CA MET A 247 -40.75 4.59 52.74
C MET A 247 -41.99 3.74 52.40
N VAL A 248 -42.03 2.47 52.81
CA VAL A 248 -43.13 1.53 52.53
C VAL A 248 -43.94 1.26 53.79
N ASP A 249 -43.27 1.02 54.92
CA ASP A 249 -43.86 0.88 56.25
C ASP A 249 -43.07 1.74 57.25
N GLY A 250 -43.76 2.56 58.04
CA GLY A 250 -43.18 3.62 58.87
C GLY A 250 -42.28 3.20 60.06
N GLU A 251 -41.80 1.96 60.12
CA GLU A 251 -40.93 1.45 61.18
C GLU A 251 -39.80 0.54 60.65
N THR A 252 -38.55 0.97 60.78
CA THR A 252 -37.38 0.05 60.75
C THR A 252 -36.91 -0.26 62.16
N LYS A 253 -36.85 -1.55 62.52
CA LYS A 253 -36.28 -2.00 63.80
C LYS A 253 -34.79 -1.60 63.90
N PRO A 254 -34.31 -1.00 65.02
CA PRO A 254 -32.95 -0.45 65.09
C PRO A 254 -31.78 -1.45 65.13
N ALA A 255 -32.03 -2.77 65.11
CA ALA A 255 -31.11 -3.76 65.68
C ALA A 255 -29.93 -4.21 64.78
N ASP A 256 -30.02 -4.06 63.46
CA ASP A 256 -29.05 -4.66 62.50
C ASP A 256 -28.10 -3.64 61.83
N ARG A 257 -28.06 -2.38 62.28
CA ARG A 257 -27.14 -1.37 61.73
C ARG A 257 -25.71 -1.57 62.26
N LYS A 258 -24.80 -1.96 61.36
CA LYS A 258 -23.35 -1.97 61.60
C LYS A 258 -22.86 -0.58 62.00
N THR A 259 -21.94 -0.54 62.97
CA THR A 259 -21.26 0.69 63.39
C THR A 259 -20.37 1.25 62.27
N ALA A 260 -20.07 2.55 62.31
CA ALA A 260 -19.22 3.20 61.32
C ALA A 260 -17.83 2.54 61.20
N SER A 261 -17.29 2.00 62.31
CA SER A 261 -16.02 1.27 62.33
C SER A 261 -16.11 -0.10 61.65
N GLU A 262 -17.18 -0.87 61.88
CA GLU A 262 -17.42 -2.15 61.20
C GLU A 262 -17.65 -1.96 59.70
N CYS A 263 -18.40 -0.92 59.33
CA CYS A 263 -18.58 -0.49 57.94
C CYS A 263 -17.24 -0.14 57.25
N LYS A 264 -16.34 0.58 57.95
CA LYS A 264 -14.99 0.87 57.45
C LYS A 264 -14.17 -0.41 57.23
N GLN A 265 -14.19 -1.33 58.19
CA GLN A 265 -13.44 -2.58 58.08
C GLN A 265 -13.96 -3.45 56.92
N LEU A 266 -15.29 -3.63 56.83
CA LEU A 266 -15.95 -4.32 55.73
C LEU A 266 -15.59 -3.70 54.37
N GLY A 267 -15.61 -2.37 54.26
CA GLY A 267 -15.22 -1.66 53.05
C GLY A 267 -13.76 -1.89 52.66
N ASN A 268 -12.84 -1.94 53.64
CA ASN A 268 -11.43 -2.24 53.40
C ASN A 268 -11.26 -3.67 52.86
N ASP A 269 -11.93 -4.65 53.48
CA ASP A 269 -11.84 -6.07 53.10
C ASP A 269 -12.42 -6.32 51.70
N LEU A 270 -13.53 -5.66 51.35
CA LEU A 270 -14.13 -5.69 50.02
C LEU A 270 -13.27 -4.98 48.97
N LEU A 271 -12.62 -3.87 49.32
CA LEU A 271 -11.67 -3.18 48.45
C LEU A 271 -10.43 -4.05 48.17
N GLY A 272 -9.92 -4.76 49.18
CA GLY A 272 -8.87 -5.78 49.00
C GLY A 272 -9.27 -6.91 48.06
N GLN A 273 -10.56 -7.31 48.07
CA GLN A 273 -11.15 -8.27 47.13
C GLN A 273 -11.49 -7.66 45.74
N LYS A 274 -11.21 -6.37 45.50
CA LYS A 274 -11.58 -5.61 44.30
C LYS A 274 -13.10 -5.51 44.04
N LYS A 275 -13.94 -5.72 45.07
CA LYS A 275 -15.40 -5.57 45.01
C LYS A 275 -15.78 -4.10 45.23
N LEU A 276 -15.45 -3.27 44.24
CA LEU A 276 -15.47 -1.80 44.36
C LEU A 276 -16.84 -1.24 44.76
N TRP A 277 -17.94 -1.65 44.11
CA TRP A 277 -19.29 -1.14 44.44
C TRP A 277 -19.73 -1.51 45.87
N GLN A 278 -19.53 -2.75 46.29
CA GLN A 278 -19.84 -3.20 47.65
C GLN A 278 -18.96 -2.49 48.70
N ALA A 279 -17.68 -2.26 48.40
CA ALA A 279 -16.82 -1.44 49.25
C ALA A 279 -17.34 0.01 49.37
N ARG A 280 -17.79 0.61 48.25
CA ARG A 280 -18.41 1.94 48.22
C ARG A 280 -19.66 2.00 49.11
N GLN A 281 -20.57 1.03 48.98
CA GLN A 281 -21.78 0.95 49.81
C GLN A 281 -21.43 0.85 51.30
N ALA A 282 -20.45 0.02 51.68
CA ALA A 282 -20.00 -0.10 53.06
C ALA A 282 -19.45 1.23 53.60
N TYR A 283 -18.64 1.97 52.83
CA TYR A 283 -18.15 3.29 53.24
C TYR A 283 -19.27 4.35 53.32
N GLN A 284 -20.26 4.32 52.43
CA GLN A 284 -21.43 5.20 52.52
C GLN A 284 -22.29 4.90 53.76
N GLN A 285 -22.59 3.63 54.03
CA GLN A 285 -23.30 3.23 55.26
C GLN A 285 -22.55 3.67 56.51
N GLY A 286 -21.22 3.47 56.55
CA GLY A 286 -20.39 3.93 57.67
C GLY A 286 -20.38 5.45 57.83
N SER A 287 -20.44 6.20 56.72
CA SER A 287 -20.52 7.66 56.75
C SER A 287 -21.88 8.16 57.25
N ALA A 288 -22.95 7.39 57.00
CA ALA A 288 -24.30 7.69 57.46
C ALA A 288 -24.59 7.22 58.91
N SER A 289 -23.77 6.30 59.46
CA SER A 289 -23.89 5.80 60.83
C SER A 289 -22.87 6.38 61.81
N ALA A 290 -21.93 7.22 61.35
CA ALA A 290 -20.93 7.85 62.20
C ALA A 290 -21.51 8.96 63.10
N GLY A 291 -21.07 8.99 64.36
CA GLY A 291 -21.40 10.07 65.30
C GLY A 291 -20.71 11.39 64.94
N THR A 292 -21.30 12.53 65.29
CA THR A 292 -20.71 13.87 65.07
C THR A 292 -19.39 14.09 65.83
N ASP A 293 -19.15 13.28 66.86
CA ASP A 293 -17.95 13.19 67.67
C ASP A 293 -16.87 12.26 67.06
N GLU A 294 -17.20 11.44 66.07
CA GLU A 294 -16.28 10.52 65.38
C GLU A 294 -15.52 11.18 64.21
N GLN A 295 -15.16 12.46 64.31
CA GLN A 295 -14.63 13.27 63.20
C GLN A 295 -13.45 12.61 62.45
N LYS A 296 -12.52 11.95 63.17
CA LYS A 296 -11.40 11.20 62.57
C LYS A 296 -11.87 10.02 61.70
N LEU A 297 -12.94 9.33 62.11
CA LEU A 297 -13.51 8.21 61.36
C LEU A 297 -14.24 8.70 60.11
N ILE A 298 -14.98 9.82 60.20
CA ILE A 298 -15.64 10.47 59.08
C ILE A 298 -14.64 10.88 57.99
N LEU A 299 -13.51 11.49 58.37
CA LEU A 299 -12.44 11.87 57.43
C LEU A 299 -11.79 10.63 56.78
N ASP A 300 -11.58 9.54 57.52
CA ASP A 300 -11.06 8.29 56.95
C ASP A 300 -12.03 7.60 55.99
N LEU A 301 -13.33 7.55 56.34
CA LEU A 301 -14.38 7.02 55.47
C LEU A 301 -14.49 7.85 54.18
N SER A 302 -14.48 9.18 54.29
CA SER A 302 -14.51 10.09 53.14
C SER A 302 -13.27 9.93 52.25
N ARG A 303 -12.07 9.78 52.85
CA ARG A 303 -10.84 9.43 52.11
C ARG A 303 -11.02 8.12 51.34
N ASN A 304 -11.52 7.07 51.98
CA ASN A 304 -11.69 5.75 51.37
C ASN A 304 -12.75 5.76 50.26
N LEU A 305 -13.87 6.44 50.48
CA LEU A 305 -14.92 6.65 49.48
C LEU A 305 -14.32 7.32 48.22
N ALA A 306 -13.56 8.40 48.38
CA ALA A 306 -12.87 9.08 47.28
C ALA A 306 -11.88 8.18 46.51
N ARG A 307 -11.27 7.20 47.18
CA ARG A 307 -10.40 6.22 46.50
C ARG A 307 -11.22 5.24 45.65
N VAL A 308 -12.34 4.76 46.17
CA VAL A 308 -13.20 3.82 45.44
C VAL A 308 -13.93 4.51 44.29
N ASP A 309 -14.42 5.74 44.47
CA ASP A 309 -15.04 6.53 43.41
C ASP A 309 -14.04 6.84 42.26
N LEU A 310 -12.76 7.10 42.57
CA LEU A 310 -11.70 7.18 41.55
C LEU A 310 -11.54 5.87 40.76
N ASP A 311 -11.45 4.74 41.46
CA ASP A 311 -11.27 3.42 40.83
C ASP A 311 -12.52 2.97 40.04
N LEU A 312 -13.69 3.53 40.34
CA LEU A 312 -14.96 3.35 39.63
C LEU A 312 -15.21 4.36 38.49
N GLY A 313 -14.34 5.36 38.29
CA GLY A 313 -14.55 6.42 37.28
C GLY A 313 -15.61 7.47 37.64
N ARG A 314 -16.07 7.50 38.90
CA ARG A 314 -17.03 8.48 39.44
C ARG A 314 -16.30 9.73 39.93
N TYR A 315 -15.70 10.48 39.01
CA TYR A 315 -14.78 11.56 39.35
C TYR A 315 -15.45 12.73 40.08
N ASP A 316 -16.70 13.08 39.77
CA ASP A 316 -17.44 14.12 40.50
C ASP A 316 -17.56 13.77 42.00
N GLU A 317 -17.99 12.54 42.30
CA GLU A 317 -18.11 12.03 43.66
C GLU A 317 -16.74 11.88 44.33
N ALA A 318 -15.71 11.47 43.58
CA ALA A 318 -14.35 11.41 44.09
C ALA A 318 -13.80 12.79 44.51
N VAL A 319 -14.09 13.87 43.76
CA VAL A 319 -13.75 15.25 44.17
C VAL A 319 -14.51 15.61 45.45
N ASN A 320 -15.82 15.38 45.48
CA ASN A 320 -16.67 15.70 46.63
C ASN A 320 -16.20 14.98 47.91
N ALA A 321 -15.99 13.67 47.84
CA ALA A 321 -15.53 12.84 48.94
C ALA A 321 -14.09 13.20 49.36
N ALA A 322 -13.20 13.51 48.42
CA ALA A 322 -11.83 13.91 48.73
C ALA A 322 -11.78 15.26 49.47
N LEU A 323 -12.53 16.26 49.01
CA LEU A 323 -12.57 17.58 49.65
C LEU A 323 -13.27 17.55 51.02
N LYS A 324 -14.30 16.71 51.20
CA LYS A 324 -14.90 16.42 52.52
C LYS A 324 -13.93 15.76 53.50
N ALA A 325 -12.86 15.16 53.00
CA ALA A 325 -11.88 14.41 53.80
C ALA A 325 -10.62 15.21 54.18
N VAL A 326 -10.61 16.51 53.88
CA VAL A 326 -9.59 17.47 54.33
C VAL A 326 -9.89 17.91 55.77
N SER A 327 -8.87 17.92 56.62
CA SER A 327 -9.00 18.35 58.02
C SER A 327 -9.15 19.87 58.16
N ASP A 328 -9.56 20.32 59.35
CA ASP A 328 -9.61 21.74 59.73
C ASP A 328 -8.23 22.33 60.11
N GLY A 329 -7.16 21.52 60.05
CA GLY A 329 -5.81 21.90 60.46
C GLY A 329 -5.55 21.90 61.97
N SER A 330 -6.52 21.46 62.80
CA SER A 330 -6.37 21.42 64.27
C SER A 330 -5.45 20.29 64.77
N ASP A 331 -5.42 19.15 64.06
CA ASP A 331 -4.58 17.98 64.35
C ASP A 331 -3.53 17.80 63.25
N ALA A 332 -2.25 17.87 63.61
CA ALA A 332 -1.12 17.71 62.69
C ALA A 332 -1.02 16.30 62.06
N ALA A 333 -1.48 15.25 62.76
CA ALA A 333 -1.49 13.89 62.24
C ALA A 333 -2.64 13.68 61.22
N LEU A 334 -3.77 14.37 61.40
CA LEU A 334 -4.83 14.41 60.38
C LEU A 334 -4.43 15.27 59.18
N SER A 335 -3.80 16.42 59.43
CA SER A 335 -3.27 17.31 58.38
C SER A 335 -2.27 16.60 57.46
N GLY A 336 -1.44 15.70 57.99
CA GLY A 336 -0.53 14.87 57.19
C GLY A 336 -1.24 13.87 56.26
N LEU A 337 -2.51 13.54 56.51
CA LEU A 337 -3.32 12.68 55.64
C LEU A 337 -4.05 13.46 54.54
N ASP A 338 -4.14 14.80 54.65
CA ASP A 338 -4.78 15.66 53.65
C ASP A 338 -3.99 15.68 52.32
N VAL A 339 -2.69 15.37 52.35
CA VAL A 339 -1.88 15.07 51.15
C VAL A 339 -2.58 14.04 50.25
N LYS A 340 -3.12 12.96 50.82
CA LYS A 340 -3.84 11.91 50.09
C LYS A 340 -5.21 12.39 49.60
N ALA A 341 -5.88 13.27 50.35
CA ALA A 341 -7.14 13.87 49.95
C ALA A 341 -6.94 14.78 48.73
N TYR A 342 -6.01 15.73 48.80
CA TYR A 342 -5.67 16.61 47.68
C TYR A 342 -5.15 15.86 46.46
N TYR A 343 -4.36 14.79 46.63
CA TYR A 343 -3.93 13.96 45.50
C TYR A 343 -5.13 13.33 44.77
N ARG A 344 -6.07 12.75 45.52
CA ARG A 344 -7.28 12.12 44.96
C ARG A 344 -8.18 13.15 44.26
N ALA A 345 -8.37 14.33 44.87
CA ALA A 345 -9.10 15.43 44.24
C ALA A 345 -8.42 15.92 42.96
N ALA A 346 -7.09 16.01 42.93
CA ALA A 346 -6.32 16.37 41.74
C ALA A 346 -6.48 15.32 40.63
N SER A 347 -6.33 14.03 40.94
CA SER A 347 -6.53 12.93 39.98
C SER A 347 -7.94 12.92 39.39
N ALA A 348 -8.96 13.18 40.21
CA ALA A 348 -10.35 13.25 39.74
C ALA A 348 -10.57 14.45 38.81
N ASN A 349 -10.16 15.66 39.23
CA ASN A 349 -10.24 16.86 38.38
C ASN A 349 -9.44 16.71 37.06
N TYR A 350 -8.31 16.01 37.07
CA TYR A 350 -7.54 15.72 35.84
C TYR A 350 -8.36 14.91 34.82
N ASN A 351 -9.09 13.88 35.28
CA ASN A 351 -9.92 13.04 34.40
C ASN A 351 -11.21 13.75 33.95
N LEU A 352 -11.74 14.68 34.77
CA LEU A 352 -12.78 15.65 34.40
C LEU A 352 -12.26 16.77 33.46
N ARG A 353 -10.96 16.83 33.15
CA ARG A 353 -10.28 17.89 32.38
C ARG A 353 -10.32 19.29 33.02
N ALA A 354 -10.66 19.38 34.30
CA ALA A 354 -10.56 20.59 35.11
C ALA A 354 -9.10 20.77 35.59
N TYR A 355 -8.18 21.00 34.65
CA TYR A 355 -6.74 21.06 34.92
C TYR A 355 -6.34 22.24 35.82
N ASP A 356 -7.13 23.31 35.82
CA ASP A 356 -7.05 24.45 36.74
C ASP A 356 -7.32 24.03 38.20
N LYS A 357 -8.41 23.29 38.43
CA LYS A 357 -8.74 22.73 39.74
C LYS A 357 -7.73 21.66 40.18
N ALA A 358 -7.21 20.87 39.23
CA ALA A 358 -6.14 19.92 39.51
C ALA A 358 -4.84 20.63 39.94
N GLU A 359 -4.46 21.74 39.28
CA GLU A 359 -3.33 22.59 39.68
C GLU A 359 -3.53 23.18 41.08
N GLU A 360 -4.74 23.64 41.41
CA GLU A 360 -5.06 24.15 42.74
C GLU A 360 -4.90 23.06 43.82
N CYS A 361 -5.44 21.86 43.59
CA CYS A 361 -5.31 20.71 44.50
C CYS A 361 -3.85 20.29 44.69
N LEU A 362 -3.07 20.17 43.60
CA LEU A 362 -1.64 19.82 43.68
C LEU A 362 -0.81 20.92 44.34
N THR A 363 -1.19 22.19 44.19
CA THR A 363 -0.55 23.31 44.90
C THR A 363 -0.81 23.24 46.40
N LYS A 364 -2.01 22.84 46.83
CA LYS A 364 -2.33 22.60 48.26
C LYS A 364 -1.56 21.38 48.79
N LEU A 365 -1.49 20.30 48.02
CA LEU A 365 -0.69 19.11 48.34
C LEU A 365 0.79 19.48 48.57
N LEU A 366 1.44 20.12 47.60
CA LEU A 366 2.87 20.45 47.65
C LEU A 366 3.24 21.52 48.68
N LYS A 367 2.25 22.22 49.26
CA LYS A 367 2.43 23.06 50.46
C LYS A 367 2.48 22.25 51.75
N LEU A 368 1.79 21.10 51.80
CA LEU A 368 1.80 20.18 52.94
C LEU A 368 3.01 19.24 52.89
N ASP A 369 3.30 18.65 51.72
CA ASP A 369 4.50 17.86 51.47
C ASP A 369 5.22 18.38 50.22
N GLY A 370 6.19 19.28 50.43
CA GLY A 370 7.05 19.82 49.37
C GLY A 370 8.02 18.81 48.76
N ASN A 371 8.06 17.56 49.25
CA ASN A 371 8.91 16.48 48.74
C ASN A 371 8.15 15.36 48.02
N ASP A 372 6.80 15.37 47.99
CA ASP A 372 6.04 14.34 47.29
C ASP A 372 6.45 14.24 45.81
N ALA A 373 6.98 13.07 45.46
CA ALA A 373 7.46 12.78 44.12
C ALA A 373 6.32 12.54 43.13
N GLU A 374 5.12 12.15 43.59
CA GLU A 374 3.96 11.90 42.73
C GLU A 374 3.29 13.22 42.35
N GLY A 375 2.94 14.05 43.34
CA GLY A 375 2.40 15.39 43.14
C GLY A 375 3.31 16.30 42.31
N LYS A 376 4.65 16.19 42.42
CA LYS A 376 5.59 16.91 41.53
C LYS A 376 5.50 16.46 40.06
N ARG A 377 5.35 15.16 39.80
CA ARG A 377 5.22 14.64 38.42
C ARG A 377 3.88 15.04 37.81
N ASP A 378 2.79 14.89 38.56
CA ASP A 378 1.47 15.25 38.06
C ASP A 378 1.27 16.76 37.96
N MET A 379 1.96 17.57 38.76
CA MET A 379 2.00 19.03 38.57
C MET A 379 2.61 19.40 37.21
N GLN A 380 3.75 18.81 36.84
CA GLN A 380 4.35 19.02 35.51
C GLN A 380 3.42 18.55 34.38
N ARG A 381 2.71 17.45 34.59
CA ARG A 381 1.72 16.92 33.64
C ARG A 381 0.53 17.87 33.47
N VAL A 382 -0.03 18.38 34.57
CA VAL A 382 -1.10 19.39 34.59
C VAL A 382 -0.66 20.70 33.91
N GLN A 383 0.54 21.20 34.23
CA GLN A 383 1.09 22.41 33.60
C GLN A 383 1.29 22.25 32.09
N THR A 384 1.61 21.03 31.63
CA THR A 384 1.64 20.71 30.19
C THR A 384 0.24 20.84 29.58
N ARG A 385 -0.80 20.27 30.20
CA ARG A 385 -2.21 20.39 29.74
C ARG A 385 -2.69 21.84 29.72
N LEU A 386 -2.42 22.61 30.77
CA LEU A 386 -2.74 24.04 30.83
C LEU A 386 -2.02 24.87 29.75
N THR A 387 -0.78 24.50 29.41
CA THR A 387 -0.03 25.14 28.31
C THR A 387 -0.68 24.85 26.95
N GLU A 388 -1.11 23.61 26.72
CA GLU A 388 -1.86 23.22 25.52
C GLU A 388 -3.18 23.99 25.41
N GLN A 389 -4.02 23.99 26.45
CA GLN A 389 -5.31 24.71 26.44
C GLN A 389 -5.15 26.22 26.17
N LYS A 390 -4.12 26.85 26.75
CA LYS A 390 -3.88 28.30 26.63
C LYS A 390 -3.21 28.71 25.32
N SER A 391 -2.42 27.85 24.69
CA SER A 391 -1.53 28.26 23.58
C SER A 391 -1.54 27.40 22.32
N GLY A 392 -2.22 26.24 22.34
CA GLY A 392 -2.25 25.31 21.20
C GLY A 392 -0.88 24.71 20.85
N LYS A 393 0.08 24.77 21.76
CA LYS A 393 1.44 24.23 21.57
C LYS A 393 1.50 22.78 22.03
N TYR A 394 1.55 21.87 21.05
CA TYR A 394 1.65 20.43 21.27
C TYR A 394 2.97 19.87 20.74
N ASP A 395 3.57 18.95 21.49
CA ASP A 395 4.63 18.07 20.99
C ASP A 395 4.02 16.89 20.24
N PHE A 396 3.51 17.17 19.03
CA PHE A 396 2.84 16.17 18.21
C PHE A 396 3.77 14.99 17.83
N GLU A 397 5.07 15.20 17.70
CA GLU A 397 6.02 14.12 17.37
C GLU A 397 6.13 13.11 18.52
N LYS A 398 6.24 13.59 19.76
CA LYS A 398 6.19 12.74 20.96
C LYS A 398 4.84 12.08 21.19
N LEU A 399 3.73 12.73 20.80
CA LEU A 399 2.39 12.13 20.86
C LEU A 399 2.23 10.99 19.84
N VAL A 400 2.63 11.21 18.58
CA VAL A 400 2.67 10.20 17.52
C VAL A 400 3.47 8.96 17.95
N GLY A 401 4.64 9.16 18.57
CA GLY A 401 5.48 8.06 19.04
C GLY A 401 4.83 7.15 20.08
N LYS A 402 3.83 7.63 20.83
CA LYS A 402 3.09 6.86 21.84
C LYS A 402 1.94 6.02 21.28
N LEU A 403 1.38 6.39 20.13
CA LEU A 403 0.20 5.72 19.57
C LEU A 403 0.51 4.29 19.13
N SER A 404 -0.29 3.33 19.59
CA SER A 404 -0.27 1.95 19.08
C SER A 404 -1.71 1.42 18.98
N PRO A 405 -1.96 0.31 18.27
CA PRO A 405 -3.28 -0.33 18.26
C PRO A 405 -3.79 -0.72 19.66
N GLN A 406 -2.90 -0.91 20.63
CA GLN A 406 -3.20 -1.22 22.04
C GLN A 406 -3.28 0.04 22.92
N ALA A 407 -2.78 1.19 22.44
CA ALA A 407 -2.82 2.47 23.12
C ALA A 407 -3.27 3.58 22.13
N PRO A 408 -4.57 3.58 21.74
CA PRO A 408 -5.12 4.58 20.82
C PRO A 408 -5.41 5.93 21.49
N ARG A 409 -5.57 5.96 22.83
CA ARG A 409 -5.96 7.15 23.59
C ARG A 409 -4.75 7.98 24.02
N LEU A 410 -4.77 9.28 23.73
CA LEU A 410 -3.68 10.20 24.06
C LEU A 410 -3.91 10.97 25.36
N ASP A 411 -2.82 11.22 26.09
CA ASP A 411 -2.79 12.22 27.15
C ASP A 411 -2.52 13.60 26.51
N ILE A 412 -3.59 14.35 26.27
CA ILE A 412 -3.63 15.63 25.54
C ILE A 412 -4.84 16.45 26.04
N ALA A 413 -4.74 17.78 26.04
CA ALA A 413 -5.82 18.69 26.44
C ALA A 413 -6.38 19.53 25.27
N ASP A 414 -7.60 20.04 25.45
CA ASP A 414 -8.39 20.72 24.42
C ASP A 414 -7.94 22.18 24.18
N TYR A 415 -7.52 22.53 22.97
CA TYR A 415 -7.26 23.91 22.54
C TYR A 415 -8.43 24.44 21.72
N THR A 416 -9.17 25.38 22.31
CA THR A 416 -10.44 25.90 21.79
C THR A 416 -10.53 27.43 21.76
N ALA A 417 -9.47 28.14 22.17
CA ALA A 417 -9.45 29.61 22.23
C ALA A 417 -9.72 30.37 20.90
N PRO A 418 -9.42 29.83 19.70
CA PRO A 418 -9.69 30.53 18.43
C PRO A 418 -11.16 30.63 18.00
N VAL A 419 -12.12 30.03 18.74
CA VAL A 419 -13.49 29.83 18.26
C VAL A 419 -14.57 30.37 19.22
N ASP A 420 -15.54 31.10 18.67
CA ASP A 420 -16.82 31.42 19.31
C ASP A 420 -17.93 30.48 18.79
N ILE A 421 -18.97 30.23 19.59
CA ILE A 421 -20.23 29.63 19.11
C ILE A 421 -21.23 30.75 18.85
N LYS A 422 -21.86 30.77 17.67
CA LYS A 422 -22.91 31.73 17.28
C LYS A 422 -23.95 31.04 16.39
N ASP A 423 -25.11 31.63 16.21
CA ASP A 423 -26.05 31.18 15.18
C ASP A 423 -25.50 31.53 13.78
N ALA A 424 -25.65 30.59 12.86
CA ALA A 424 -25.24 30.67 11.47
C ALA A 424 -26.47 30.69 10.54
N ASP A 425 -26.30 31.19 9.32
CA ASP A 425 -27.39 31.32 8.34
C ASP A 425 -28.03 29.96 7.96
N VAL A 426 -27.26 28.86 8.05
CA VAL A 426 -27.67 27.48 7.75
C VAL A 426 -27.00 26.51 8.73
N GLY A 427 -27.71 25.49 9.21
CA GLY A 427 -27.19 24.48 10.14
C GLY A 427 -27.41 24.80 11.63
N GLY A 428 -27.96 25.96 11.96
CA GLY A 428 -28.23 26.37 13.34
C GLY A 428 -26.98 27.01 13.97
N ARG A 429 -26.46 26.44 15.07
CA ARG A 429 -25.24 26.98 15.72
C ARG A 429 -23.99 26.53 14.98
N GLY A 430 -23.07 27.46 14.72
CA GLY A 430 -21.77 27.23 14.10
C GLY A 430 -20.60 27.70 14.97
N LEU A 431 -19.38 27.27 14.62
CA LEU A 431 -18.14 27.84 15.16
C LEU A 431 -17.64 29.00 14.29
N PHE A 432 -17.15 30.08 14.91
CA PHE A 432 -16.68 31.29 14.23
C PHE A 432 -15.29 31.71 14.69
N ALA A 433 -14.43 32.17 13.79
CA ALA A 433 -13.06 32.58 14.11
C ALA A 433 -13.04 33.86 14.98
N THR A 434 -12.33 33.84 16.12
CA THR A 434 -12.20 35.01 17.02
C THR A 434 -11.19 36.05 16.53
N HIS A 435 -10.31 35.66 15.60
CA HIS A 435 -9.24 36.46 15.01
C HIS A 435 -8.93 35.98 13.57
N ASP A 436 -8.06 36.71 12.86
CA ASP A 436 -7.58 36.30 11.54
C ASP A 436 -6.63 35.09 11.64
N LEU A 437 -6.95 34.02 10.92
CA LEU A 437 -6.17 32.78 10.83
C LEU A 437 -5.55 32.66 9.43
N ARG A 438 -4.30 32.18 9.34
CA ARG A 438 -3.62 31.88 8.07
C ARG A 438 -3.77 30.41 7.71
N THR A 439 -3.37 30.03 6.49
CA THR A 439 -3.32 28.62 6.09
C THR A 439 -2.43 27.83 7.05
N GLY A 440 -2.86 26.62 7.43
CA GLY A 440 -2.09 25.74 8.30
C GLY A 440 -2.06 26.14 9.79
N ASP A 441 -2.53 27.32 10.18
CA ASP A 441 -2.69 27.68 11.60
C ASP A 441 -3.66 26.67 12.28
N LEU A 442 -3.41 26.41 13.57
CA LEU A 442 -4.23 25.49 14.36
C LEU A 442 -5.52 26.20 14.80
N VAL A 443 -6.67 25.67 14.39
CA VAL A 443 -7.99 26.22 14.69
C VAL A 443 -8.54 25.62 15.98
N LEU A 444 -8.46 24.29 16.08
CA LEU A 444 -8.97 23.49 17.18
C LEU A 444 -8.06 22.27 17.36
N CYS A 445 -7.82 21.86 18.59
CA CYS A 445 -7.41 20.49 18.89
C CYS A 445 -8.25 20.00 20.06
N GLU A 446 -8.93 18.87 19.89
CA GLU A 446 -9.91 18.38 20.87
C GLU A 446 -9.71 16.88 21.09
N LYS A 447 -9.69 16.46 22.34
CA LYS A 447 -9.70 15.06 22.75
C LYS A 447 -11.15 14.58 22.80
N ALA A 448 -11.43 13.42 22.21
CA ALA A 448 -12.75 12.80 22.21
C ALA A 448 -13.36 12.80 23.62
N PHE A 449 -14.56 13.34 23.80
CA PHE A 449 -15.28 13.26 25.07
C PHE A 449 -15.47 11.79 25.48
N SER A 450 -15.89 10.97 24.52
CA SER A 450 -15.86 9.52 24.61
C SER A 450 -15.47 8.95 23.25
N SER A 451 -14.75 7.84 23.25
CA SER A 451 -14.25 7.17 22.04
C SER A 451 -14.20 5.67 22.28
N MET A 452 -14.72 4.93 21.33
CA MET A 452 -14.76 3.47 21.32
C MET A 452 -13.89 2.95 20.18
N PHE A 453 -13.08 1.93 20.45
CA PHE A 453 -12.20 1.25 19.50
C PHE A 453 -12.48 -0.25 19.48
N GLU A 454 -12.29 -0.89 18.32
CA GLU A 454 -12.47 -2.34 18.09
C GLU A 454 -11.79 -3.25 19.13
N LYS A 455 -10.69 -2.76 19.73
CA LYS A 455 -9.87 -3.50 20.71
C LYS A 455 -10.19 -3.19 22.18
N ASP A 456 -11.19 -2.36 22.44
CA ASP A 456 -11.65 -2.12 23.80
C ASP A 456 -12.38 -3.37 24.34
N LYS A 457 -12.23 -3.64 25.63
CA LYS A 457 -12.79 -4.84 26.28
C LYS A 457 -14.31 -4.96 26.12
N ASP A 458 -14.96 -3.79 26.12
CA ASP A 458 -16.41 -3.59 26.15
C ASP A 458 -16.96 -3.19 24.76
N TRP A 459 -16.13 -3.29 23.71
CA TRP A 459 -16.58 -3.20 22.32
C TRP A 459 -17.29 -4.50 21.91
N PHE A 460 -18.38 -4.38 21.18
CA PHE A 460 -19.09 -5.51 20.56
C PHE A 460 -19.77 -5.09 19.26
N ALA A 461 -19.94 -6.02 18.34
CA ALA A 461 -20.69 -5.77 17.12
C ALA A 461 -22.19 -5.90 17.36
N ALA A 462 -22.95 -4.85 17.03
CA ALA A 462 -24.40 -4.83 17.12
C ALA A 462 -25.08 -4.36 15.82
N TRP A 463 -26.28 -4.89 15.58
CA TRP A 463 -27.23 -4.41 14.58
C TRP A 463 -28.23 -3.45 15.22
N GLU A 464 -28.32 -2.24 14.67
CA GLU A 464 -29.35 -1.26 15.03
C GLU A 464 -30.52 -1.40 14.04
N TYR A 465 -31.72 -1.71 14.55
CA TYR A 465 -32.93 -1.79 13.70
C TYR A 465 -33.84 -0.59 13.94
N ASN A 466 -33.77 0.42 13.07
CA ASN A 466 -34.74 1.52 13.04
C ASN A 466 -35.76 1.28 11.91
N ARG A 467 -37.06 1.46 12.19
CA ARG A 467 -38.18 1.21 11.25
C ARG A 467 -38.08 1.94 9.91
N GLY A 468 -37.28 3.00 9.80
CA GLY A 468 -37.00 3.72 8.55
C GLY A 468 -35.56 3.64 8.04
N ARG A 469 -34.62 3.03 8.79
CA ARG A 469 -33.20 2.94 8.44
C ARG A 469 -32.60 1.62 8.91
N LEU A 470 -32.21 0.79 7.94
CA LEU A 470 -31.40 -0.40 8.18
C LEU A 470 -29.92 -0.02 8.15
N SER A 471 -29.28 0.08 9.31
CA SER A 471 -27.86 0.45 9.44
C SER A 471 -27.11 -0.48 10.38
N MET A 472 -26.00 -1.04 9.91
CA MET A 472 -25.08 -1.82 10.74
C MET A 472 -24.07 -0.86 11.39
N ALA A 473 -24.08 -0.75 12.71
CA ALA A 473 -23.25 0.22 13.42
C ALA A 473 -22.75 -0.37 14.76
N SER A 474 -21.65 -1.13 14.69
CA SER A 474 -21.01 -1.79 15.84
C SER A 474 -20.58 -0.79 16.91
N SER A 475 -19.86 0.24 16.49
CA SER A 475 -19.17 1.18 17.37
C SER A 475 -20.06 2.27 17.98
N THR A 476 -21.25 2.54 17.41
CA THR A 476 -22.21 3.51 17.95
C THR A 476 -22.95 2.97 19.16
N VAL A 477 -23.42 1.72 19.13
CA VAL A 477 -24.10 1.09 20.28
C VAL A 477 -23.16 0.99 21.49
N SER A 478 -21.93 0.51 21.30
CA SER A 478 -20.95 0.45 22.39
C SER A 478 -20.58 1.85 22.90
N LEU A 479 -20.53 2.86 22.03
CA LEU A 479 -20.31 4.26 22.44
C LEU A 479 -21.52 4.86 23.18
N TRP A 480 -22.75 4.48 22.81
CA TRP A 480 -23.99 4.90 23.48
C TRP A 480 -24.01 4.42 24.93
N ASP A 481 -23.72 3.14 25.15
CA ASP A 481 -23.59 2.57 26.49
C ASP A 481 -22.52 3.29 27.32
N GLN A 482 -21.33 3.44 26.75
CA GLN A 482 -20.21 4.14 27.39
C GLN A 482 -20.56 5.59 27.73
N MET A 483 -21.32 6.29 26.88
CA MET A 483 -21.74 7.67 27.13
C MET A 483 -22.77 7.77 28.25
N VAL A 484 -23.80 6.91 28.26
CA VAL A 484 -24.79 6.84 29.34
C VAL A 484 -24.08 6.55 30.67
N GLN A 485 -23.24 5.51 30.72
CA GLN A 485 -22.44 5.18 31.89
C GLN A 485 -21.55 6.33 32.36
N LYS A 486 -20.86 7.01 31.43
CA LYS A 486 -19.99 8.15 31.75
C LYS A 486 -20.77 9.32 32.34
N MET A 487 -21.96 9.63 31.82
CA MET A 487 -22.84 10.69 32.33
C MET A 487 -23.43 10.35 33.69
N LEU A 488 -23.85 9.10 33.92
CA LEU A 488 -24.32 8.62 35.23
C LEU A 488 -23.22 8.65 36.31
N GLN A 489 -21.98 8.34 35.92
CA GLN A 489 -20.82 8.38 36.82
C GLN A 489 -20.31 9.81 37.07
N ASN A 490 -20.52 10.73 36.12
CA ASN A 490 -20.04 12.12 36.16
C ASN A 490 -21.13 13.11 35.70
N PRO A 491 -22.18 13.34 36.50
CA PRO A 491 -23.31 14.18 36.11
C PRO A 491 -22.98 15.65 35.83
N SER A 492 -21.81 16.15 36.24
CA SER A 492 -21.32 17.48 35.85
C SER A 492 -21.14 17.63 34.33
N THR A 493 -20.99 16.52 33.61
CA THR A 493 -20.83 16.49 32.15
C THR A 493 -22.14 16.63 31.38
N ILE A 494 -23.29 16.35 32.02
CA ILE A 494 -24.60 16.31 31.35
C ILE A 494 -24.90 17.60 30.56
N PRO A 495 -24.77 18.83 31.13
CA PRO A 495 -25.10 20.07 30.40
C PRO A 495 -24.20 20.38 29.21
N GLU A 496 -22.95 19.88 29.16
CA GLU A 496 -22.07 20.10 28.01
C GLU A 496 -22.38 19.14 26.87
N VAL A 497 -22.80 17.90 27.18
CA VAL A 497 -23.22 16.92 26.18
C VAL A 497 -24.58 17.27 25.60
N THR A 498 -25.57 17.57 26.45
CA THR A 498 -26.96 17.87 26.02
C THR A 498 -27.13 19.23 25.34
N LYS A 499 -26.07 20.04 25.24
CA LYS A 499 -26.00 21.23 24.38
C LYS A 499 -25.86 20.91 22.89
N LEU A 500 -25.50 19.69 22.51
CA LEU A 500 -25.41 19.26 21.10
C LEU A 500 -26.81 19.22 20.45
N GLY A 501 -26.85 19.28 19.11
CA GLY A 501 -28.10 19.15 18.37
C GLY A 501 -28.47 17.69 18.10
N GLY A 502 -29.76 17.37 18.09
CA GLY A 502 -30.28 16.05 17.73
C GLY A 502 -31.79 16.10 17.52
N ASP A 503 -32.33 15.09 16.86
CA ASP A 503 -33.75 14.98 16.50
C ASP A 503 -34.67 14.74 17.72
N TYR A 504 -34.11 14.34 18.87
CA TYR A 504 -34.84 14.12 20.12
C TYR A 504 -34.46 15.16 21.19
N ALA A 505 -35.44 15.96 21.63
CA ALA A 505 -35.22 17.10 22.53
C ALA A 505 -34.85 16.70 23.98
N GLY A 506 -35.31 15.54 24.46
CA GLY A 506 -35.05 15.02 25.81
C GLY A 506 -35.28 16.03 26.95
N ILE A 507 -34.41 15.99 27.96
CA ILE A 507 -34.48 16.83 29.17
C ILE A 507 -33.93 18.27 28.99
N GLY A 508 -33.86 18.78 27.75
CA GLY A 508 -33.77 20.22 27.48
C GLY A 508 -32.46 20.95 27.82
N GLY A 509 -31.31 20.26 27.81
CA GLY A 509 -30.00 20.91 28.00
C GLY A 509 -29.64 21.26 29.45
N THR A 510 -30.54 20.97 30.39
CA THR A 510 -30.39 21.25 31.82
C THR A 510 -30.08 19.98 32.61
N LYS A 511 -29.28 20.11 33.67
CA LYS A 511 -29.11 19.05 34.67
C LYS A 511 -30.37 19.02 35.55
N VAL A 512 -31.12 17.92 35.50
CA VAL A 512 -32.32 17.68 36.33
C VAL A 512 -31.97 16.62 37.37
N CYS A 513 -32.32 16.86 38.64
CA CYS A 513 -32.08 15.94 39.75
C CYS A 513 -33.43 15.58 40.39
N VAL A 514 -33.68 14.28 40.58
CA VAL A 514 -34.92 13.71 41.12
C VAL A 514 -34.55 12.56 42.05
N ASP A 515 -35.07 12.55 43.28
CA ASP A 515 -34.75 11.54 44.31
C ASP A 515 -33.23 11.38 44.57
N ASP A 516 -32.49 12.50 44.60
CA ASP A 516 -31.01 12.58 44.68
C ASP A 516 -30.26 11.88 43.51
N ILE A 517 -30.95 11.55 42.42
CA ILE A 517 -30.40 10.97 41.19
C ILE A 517 -30.43 12.03 40.08
N ASP A 518 -29.28 12.25 39.45
CA ASP A 518 -29.17 13.10 38.26
C ASP A 518 -29.66 12.35 37.02
N VAL A 519 -30.73 12.86 36.40
CA VAL A 519 -31.45 12.20 35.31
C VAL A 519 -30.63 12.18 34.03
N VAL A 520 -30.56 11.00 33.38
CA VAL A 520 -29.90 10.80 32.08
C VAL A 520 -30.92 10.19 31.11
N ASP A 521 -31.29 10.99 30.11
CA ASP A 521 -32.17 10.56 29.02
C ASP A 521 -31.38 9.76 27.98
N VAL A 522 -31.53 8.43 27.97
CA VAL A 522 -30.73 7.56 27.10
C VAL A 522 -31.07 7.74 25.62
N PHE A 523 -32.32 8.08 25.29
CA PHE A 523 -32.74 8.33 23.90
C PHE A 523 -32.22 9.67 23.40
N GLN A 524 -32.15 10.69 24.26
CA GLN A 524 -31.42 11.92 23.95
C GLN A 524 -29.95 11.62 23.66
N VAL A 525 -29.26 10.89 24.54
CA VAL A 525 -27.84 10.54 24.33
C VAL A 525 -27.63 9.83 22.99
N ARG A 526 -28.53 8.91 22.60
CA ARG A 526 -28.45 8.25 21.29
C ARG A 526 -28.69 9.19 20.11
N SER A 527 -29.72 10.03 20.17
CA SER A 527 -29.99 11.00 19.10
C SER A 527 -28.82 11.97 18.90
N LEU A 528 -28.12 12.35 19.97
CA LEU A 528 -26.88 13.10 19.87
C LEU A 528 -25.75 12.30 19.20
N ILE A 529 -25.60 11.01 19.50
CA ILE A 529 -24.59 10.14 18.87
C ILE A 529 -24.80 10.03 17.36
N GLU A 530 -26.04 9.83 16.92
CA GLU A 530 -26.41 9.67 15.50
C GLU A 530 -26.03 10.88 14.64
N SER A 531 -26.16 12.11 15.17
CA SER A 531 -25.89 13.34 14.40
C SER A 531 -24.49 13.95 14.61
N ASN A 532 -23.77 13.60 15.68
CA ASN A 532 -22.58 14.34 16.14
C ASN A 532 -21.26 13.54 16.20
N THR A 533 -21.28 12.22 15.96
CA THR A 533 -20.08 11.38 16.08
C THR A 533 -19.21 11.33 14.81
N PHE A 534 -17.96 10.90 14.99
CA PHE A 534 -16.97 10.80 13.93
C PHE A 534 -16.28 9.42 13.97
N GLY A 535 -16.15 8.77 12.82
CA GLY A 535 -15.35 7.56 12.66
C GLY A 535 -13.85 7.85 12.82
N ILE A 536 -13.16 7.06 13.64
CA ILE A 536 -11.75 7.25 14.00
C ILE A 536 -10.87 6.23 13.25
N PRO A 537 -9.89 6.67 12.44
CA PRO A 537 -8.91 5.79 11.81
C PRO A 537 -8.15 4.92 12.80
N SER A 538 -8.10 3.60 12.59
CA SER A 538 -7.32 2.68 13.43
C SER A 538 -5.82 3.08 13.48
N PRO A 539 -5.14 3.03 14.64
CA PRO A 539 -3.73 3.44 14.78
C PRO A 539 -2.75 2.69 13.85
N SER A 540 -3.08 1.48 13.40
CA SER A 540 -2.29 0.74 12.41
C SER A 540 -2.37 1.42 11.03
N LYS A 541 -3.56 1.80 10.57
CA LYS A 541 -3.79 2.58 9.34
C LYS A 541 -3.13 3.97 9.44
N GLN A 542 -3.17 4.61 10.61
CA GLN A 542 -2.48 5.90 10.86
C GLN A 542 -0.94 5.79 10.73
N ARG A 543 -0.33 4.62 11.01
CA ARG A 543 1.12 4.37 10.87
C ARG A 543 1.55 3.89 9.48
N GLN A 544 0.69 3.14 8.78
CA GLN A 544 1.02 2.53 7.47
C GLN A 544 0.77 3.46 6.29
N THR A 545 -0.18 4.40 6.42
CA THR A 545 -0.35 5.41 5.39
C THR A 545 0.85 6.34 5.37
N ARG A 546 1.21 6.80 4.16
CA ARG A 546 1.96 8.06 3.99
C ARG A 546 1.31 9.11 4.89
N PRO A 547 2.09 10.06 5.47
CA PRO A 547 1.61 11.21 6.23
C PRO A 547 0.11 11.30 6.56
N PHE A 548 -0.22 11.20 7.85
CA PHE A 548 -1.56 11.39 8.44
C PHE A 548 -2.67 11.82 7.46
N GLY A 549 -3.24 10.85 6.72
CA GLY A 549 -4.36 11.08 5.80
C GLY A 549 -4.01 11.33 4.32
N PHE A 550 -2.87 10.82 3.82
CA PHE A 550 -2.44 11.01 2.41
C PHE A 550 -3.04 10.04 1.37
N THR A 551 -4.14 9.35 1.66
CA THR A 551 -4.84 8.50 0.67
C THR A 551 -6.28 8.95 0.47
N ALA A 552 -6.75 8.89 -0.78
CA ALA A 552 -8.13 9.20 -1.17
C ALA A 552 -9.16 8.26 -0.49
N GLU A 553 -8.71 7.08 -0.07
CA GLU A 553 -9.42 6.12 0.78
C GLU A 553 -10.07 6.80 2.01
N PHE A 554 -9.40 7.77 2.64
CA PHE A 554 -9.94 8.50 3.80
C PHE A 554 -11.02 9.56 3.46
N GLN A 555 -11.24 9.89 2.18
CA GLN A 555 -12.34 10.76 1.75
C GLN A 555 -13.52 9.97 1.17
N GLN A 556 -13.32 8.73 0.70
CA GLN A 556 -14.37 7.89 0.14
C GLN A 556 -15.12 7.06 1.19
N GLU A 557 -14.51 6.75 2.35
CA GLU A 557 -15.17 5.95 3.38
C GLU A 557 -15.96 6.81 4.39
N GLY A 558 -17.26 7.02 4.11
CA GLY A 558 -18.24 7.54 5.09
C GLY A 558 -18.48 6.60 6.29
N HIS A 559 -17.88 5.40 6.28
CA HIS A 559 -17.95 4.40 7.33
C HIS A 559 -16.53 3.98 7.74
N LEU A 560 -15.91 4.80 8.61
CA LEU A 560 -14.50 4.71 9.00
C LEU A 560 -14.21 3.61 10.05
N GLY A 561 -14.70 2.39 9.80
CA GLY A 561 -14.43 1.18 10.59
C GLY A 561 -15.03 1.16 12.00
N ASP A 562 -14.66 0.13 12.76
CA ASP A 562 -15.21 -0.20 14.08
C ASP A 562 -14.81 0.74 15.23
N ASN A 563 -14.28 1.94 14.94
CA ASN A 563 -13.91 2.94 15.95
C ASN A 563 -14.64 4.26 15.72
N THR A 564 -15.24 4.81 16.78
CA THR A 564 -16.06 6.04 16.73
C THR A 564 -15.81 6.90 17.96
N GLY A 565 -15.92 8.22 17.85
CA GLY A 565 -15.87 9.11 19.00
C GLY A 565 -16.69 10.38 18.85
N LEU A 566 -17.01 10.99 19.99
CA LEU A 566 -17.73 12.26 20.11
C LEU A 566 -16.78 13.39 20.52
N PHE A 567 -16.89 14.54 19.87
CA PHE A 567 -16.00 15.70 20.04
C PHE A 567 -16.85 16.98 20.15
N LEU A 568 -17.19 17.38 21.39
CA LEU A 568 -18.28 18.33 21.70
C LEU A 568 -18.16 19.69 20.97
N LYS A 569 -16.96 20.25 20.83
CA LYS A 569 -16.75 21.49 20.08
C LYS A 569 -16.74 21.25 18.58
N THR A 570 -16.06 20.20 18.12
CA THR A 570 -15.96 19.87 16.69
C THR A 570 -17.31 19.53 16.06
N SER A 571 -18.23 18.92 16.82
CA SER A 571 -19.60 18.64 16.39
C SER A 571 -20.43 19.90 16.09
N MET A 572 -20.02 21.07 16.61
CA MET A 572 -20.67 22.38 16.32
C MET A 572 -20.17 23.04 15.02
N MET A 573 -19.36 22.36 14.21
CA MET A 573 -18.85 22.92 12.94
C MET A 573 -19.72 22.53 11.75
N ASN A 574 -20.45 23.50 11.19
CA ASN A 574 -21.36 23.31 10.06
C ASN A 574 -20.71 22.85 8.76
N HIS A 575 -21.56 22.42 7.83
CA HIS A 575 -21.15 21.91 6.55
C HIS A 575 -20.89 23.00 5.49
N SER A 576 -19.82 22.82 4.71
CA SER A 576 -19.71 23.39 3.36
C SER A 576 -19.03 22.39 2.43
N CYS A 577 -19.47 22.30 1.16
CA CYS A 577 -18.79 21.51 0.13
C CYS A 577 -17.46 22.14 -0.31
N VAL A 578 -17.21 23.40 0.09
CA VAL A 578 -15.94 24.14 -0.11
C VAL A 578 -15.36 24.60 1.24
N PRO A 579 -14.97 23.64 2.11
CA PRO A 579 -14.64 23.93 3.51
C PRO A 579 -13.37 24.76 3.66
N ASN A 580 -13.37 25.68 4.63
CA ASN A 580 -12.20 26.49 4.99
C ASN A 580 -11.32 25.84 6.07
N THR A 581 -11.75 24.70 6.62
CA THR A 581 -11.00 23.90 7.58
C THR A 581 -10.81 22.45 7.10
N ARG A 582 -9.88 21.73 7.73
CA ARG A 582 -9.71 20.27 7.56
C ARG A 582 -9.44 19.62 8.90
N LYS A 583 -10.20 18.55 9.20
CA LYS A 583 -10.02 17.66 10.35
C LYS A 583 -9.05 16.52 10.03
N VAL A 584 -8.23 16.15 11.01
CA VAL A 584 -7.33 14.99 10.97
C VAL A 584 -7.33 14.34 12.36
N PHE A 585 -7.30 13.01 12.41
CA PHE A 585 -7.24 12.26 13.67
C PHE A 585 -5.81 11.90 14.05
N LEU A 586 -5.54 11.94 15.35
CA LEU A 586 -4.31 11.47 15.97
C LEU A 586 -4.71 10.67 17.22
N GLY A 587 -4.83 9.34 17.09
CA GLY A 587 -5.48 8.52 18.11
C GLY A 587 -6.92 8.96 18.38
N ASP A 588 -7.27 9.18 19.65
CA ASP A 588 -8.56 9.73 20.11
C ASP A 588 -8.62 11.28 20.15
N ALA A 589 -7.68 11.98 19.52
CA ALA A 589 -7.72 13.43 19.33
C ALA A 589 -8.05 13.82 17.89
N ILE A 590 -8.83 14.87 17.72
CA ILE A 590 -9.09 15.54 16.44
C ILE A 590 -8.29 16.85 16.38
N ILE A 591 -7.67 17.10 15.24
CA ILE A 591 -6.86 18.29 14.95
C ILE A 591 -7.49 18.99 13.76
N ILE A 592 -7.80 20.28 13.90
CA ILE A 592 -8.42 21.08 12.84
C ILE A 592 -7.50 22.22 12.47
N ARG A 593 -7.19 22.33 11.17
CA ARG A 593 -6.39 23.42 10.61
C ARG A 593 -7.13 24.16 9.51
N ALA A 594 -6.78 25.43 9.35
CA ALA A 594 -7.31 26.26 8.29
C ALA A 594 -6.70 25.84 6.93
N THR A 595 -7.55 25.55 5.94
CA THR A 595 -7.15 25.23 4.55
C THR A 595 -6.97 26.49 3.70
N ARG A 596 -7.48 27.62 4.17
CA ARG A 596 -7.33 28.95 3.58
C ARG A 596 -7.26 30.02 4.67
N PRO A 597 -6.82 31.26 4.38
CA PRO A 597 -6.99 32.36 5.31
C PRO A 597 -8.47 32.51 5.71
N ILE A 598 -8.72 32.65 7.02
CA ILE A 598 -10.06 32.83 7.58
C ILE A 598 -10.03 34.16 8.33
N LYS A 599 -10.98 35.06 8.02
CA LYS A 599 -11.08 36.36 8.70
C LYS A 599 -11.83 36.23 10.01
N LYS A 600 -11.50 37.10 10.96
CA LYS A 600 -12.28 37.26 12.20
C LYS A 600 -13.77 37.38 11.88
N GLY A 601 -14.59 36.59 12.57
CA GLY A 601 -16.05 36.57 12.40
C GLY A 601 -16.54 35.73 11.20
N GLN A 602 -15.66 35.09 10.43
CA GLN A 602 -16.09 34.06 9.47
C GLN A 602 -16.37 32.73 10.18
N GLU A 603 -17.36 32.00 9.67
CA GLU A 603 -17.70 30.66 10.14
C GLU A 603 -16.62 29.63 9.76
N LEU A 604 -16.41 28.65 10.62
CA LEU A 604 -15.48 27.54 10.49
C LEU A 604 -16.26 26.31 10.04
N VAL A 605 -16.11 25.96 8.76
CA VAL A 605 -16.92 24.94 8.08
C VAL A 605 -16.09 23.75 7.60
N GLN A 606 -16.69 22.56 7.65
CA GLN A 606 -16.10 21.26 7.28
C GLN A 606 -16.97 20.53 6.24
N SER A 607 -16.49 19.41 5.68
CA SER A 607 -17.34 18.54 4.85
C SER A 607 -17.95 17.41 5.68
N TYR A 608 -19.27 17.23 5.55
CA TYR A 608 -20.00 16.03 6.01
C TYR A 608 -20.13 15.04 4.85
N ALA A 609 -20.50 15.57 3.68
CA ALA A 609 -20.65 14.84 2.43
C ALA A 609 -19.33 14.60 1.68
N GLN A 610 -19.34 13.61 0.79
CA GLN A 610 -18.38 13.51 -0.32
C GLN A 610 -18.54 14.73 -1.24
N THR A 611 -17.44 15.41 -1.55
CA THR A 611 -17.45 16.68 -2.31
C THR A 611 -17.41 16.51 -3.83
N ASP A 612 -17.30 15.26 -4.27
CA ASP A 612 -17.22 14.74 -5.62
C ASP A 612 -18.55 14.13 -6.09
N ALA A 613 -19.45 13.80 -5.15
CA ALA A 613 -20.83 13.40 -5.43
C ALA A 613 -21.66 14.55 -6.05
N ASP A 614 -22.75 14.21 -6.74
CA ASP A 614 -23.61 15.21 -7.38
C ASP A 614 -24.31 16.12 -6.34
N VAL A 615 -24.73 17.32 -6.76
CA VAL A 615 -25.44 18.26 -5.87
C VAL A 615 -26.79 17.70 -5.40
N SER A 616 -27.46 16.82 -6.17
CA SER A 616 -28.69 16.17 -5.72
C SER A 616 -28.42 15.17 -4.60
N GLU A 617 -27.42 14.28 -4.77
CA GLU A 617 -27.02 13.28 -3.79
C GLU A 617 -26.52 13.93 -2.49
N ARG A 618 -25.71 14.99 -2.61
CA ARG A 618 -25.27 15.79 -1.45
C ARG A 618 -26.45 16.43 -0.71
N ARG A 619 -27.42 17.01 -1.43
CA ARG A 619 -28.60 17.62 -0.81
C ARG A 619 -29.48 16.58 -0.13
N GLU A 620 -29.72 15.43 -0.76
CA GLU A 620 -30.51 14.34 -0.20
C GLU A 620 -29.88 13.78 1.09
N MET A 621 -28.57 13.48 1.06
CA MET A 621 -27.82 13.02 2.23
C MET A 621 -27.93 14.02 3.39
N LEU A 622 -27.65 15.31 3.14
CA LEU A 622 -27.70 16.36 4.17
C LEU A 622 -29.12 16.56 4.72
N GLN A 623 -30.12 16.57 3.84
CA GLN A 623 -31.53 16.70 4.20
C GLN A 623 -32.02 15.51 5.02
N SER A 624 -31.53 14.30 4.75
CA SER A 624 -31.97 13.09 5.45
C SER A 624 -31.41 12.99 6.87
N THR A 625 -30.16 13.40 7.11
CA THR A 625 -29.46 13.17 8.40
C THR A 625 -29.38 14.41 9.30
N TRP A 626 -29.32 15.61 8.71
CA TRP A 626 -29.20 16.87 9.46
C TRP A 626 -30.29 17.89 9.10
N HIS A 627 -31.28 17.50 8.28
CA HIS A 627 -32.48 18.27 7.97
C HIS A 627 -32.27 19.65 7.32
N PHE A 628 -31.13 19.90 6.67
CA PHE A 628 -30.84 21.16 5.96
C PHE A 628 -30.30 20.95 4.54
N GLN A 629 -30.39 22.01 3.71
CA GLN A 629 -29.78 22.06 2.39
C GLN A 629 -28.56 23.01 2.37
N CYS A 630 -27.45 22.56 1.79
CA CYS A 630 -26.23 23.37 1.70
C CYS A 630 -26.38 24.50 0.67
N ASN A 631 -26.15 25.75 1.11
CA ASN A 631 -26.18 26.97 0.31
C ASN A 631 -24.77 27.49 -0.06
N CYS A 632 -23.70 26.69 0.08
CA CYS A 632 -22.35 27.14 -0.27
C CYS A 632 -22.25 27.49 -1.77
N LYS A 633 -21.28 28.33 -2.15
CA LYS A 633 -21.15 28.83 -3.53
C LYS A 633 -21.05 27.71 -4.58
N LEU A 634 -20.46 26.56 -4.22
CA LEU A 634 -20.42 25.38 -5.10
C LEU A 634 -21.82 24.83 -5.39
N CYS A 635 -22.62 24.56 -4.34
CA CYS A 635 -24.01 24.10 -4.50
C CYS A 635 -24.90 25.11 -5.23
N ILE A 636 -24.64 26.41 -5.08
CA ILE A 636 -25.36 27.46 -5.82
C ILE A 636 -25.00 27.41 -7.32
N ALA A 637 -23.71 27.30 -7.66
CA ALA A 637 -23.27 27.22 -9.06
C ALA A 637 -23.77 25.95 -9.75
N GLU A 638 -23.68 24.80 -9.08
CA GLU A 638 -24.14 23.50 -9.62
C GLU A 638 -25.66 23.46 -9.83
N ALA A 639 -26.44 24.07 -8.92
CA ALA A 639 -27.89 24.14 -9.05
C ALA A 639 -28.37 25.15 -10.12
N GLN A 640 -27.48 25.96 -10.70
CA GLN A 640 -27.77 26.81 -11.85
C GLN A 640 -27.39 26.14 -13.19
N GLU A 641 -26.70 24.99 -13.17
CA GLU A 641 -26.40 24.21 -14.37
C GLU A 641 -27.40 23.08 -14.58
N ALA A 642 -27.81 22.89 -15.84
CA ALA A 642 -28.71 21.81 -16.23
C ALA A 642 -28.11 20.42 -15.92
N ASP A 643 -28.95 19.51 -15.40
CA ASP A 643 -28.58 18.17 -14.95
C ASP A 643 -27.85 17.34 -16.02
N GLU A 644 -28.27 17.46 -17.28
CA GLU A 644 -27.66 16.81 -18.44
C GLU A 644 -26.18 17.20 -18.57
N LYS A 645 -25.87 18.51 -18.48
CA LYS A 645 -24.52 19.06 -18.55
C LYS A 645 -23.63 18.59 -17.38
N ARG A 646 -24.24 18.33 -16.22
CA ARG A 646 -23.54 17.80 -15.03
C ARG A 646 -23.23 16.31 -15.17
N LYS A 647 -24.18 15.51 -15.68
CA LYS A 647 -23.98 14.07 -15.99
C LYS A 647 -22.99 13.82 -17.14
N ASP A 648 -22.99 14.67 -18.16
CA ASP A 648 -21.98 14.66 -19.22
C ASP A 648 -20.57 14.91 -18.65
N ARG A 649 -20.45 15.88 -17.74
CA ARG A 649 -19.19 16.19 -17.04
C ARG A 649 -18.73 15.02 -16.17
N GLU A 650 -19.63 14.36 -15.44
CA GLU A 650 -19.32 13.18 -14.65
C GLU A 650 -18.78 12.03 -15.53
N THR A 651 -19.41 11.79 -16.68
CA THR A 651 -18.95 10.80 -17.67
C THR A 651 -17.54 11.13 -18.20
N LEU A 652 -17.28 12.40 -18.50
CA LEU A 652 -15.94 12.87 -18.89
C LEU A 652 -14.91 12.71 -17.76
N GLU A 653 -15.30 12.98 -16.50
CA GLU A 653 -14.47 12.78 -15.32
C GLU A 653 -14.09 11.31 -15.12
N GLN A 654 -15.05 10.39 -15.21
CA GLN A 654 -14.79 8.94 -15.11
C GLN A 654 -13.75 8.49 -16.15
N GLY A 655 -13.89 8.93 -17.41
CA GLY A 655 -12.92 8.64 -18.48
C GLY A 655 -11.54 9.27 -18.23
N ALA A 656 -11.51 10.52 -17.75
CA ALA A 656 -10.27 11.22 -17.40
C ALA A 656 -9.55 10.58 -16.19
N ASN A 657 -10.30 10.07 -15.21
CA ASN A 657 -9.77 9.41 -14.02
C ASN A 657 -9.15 8.05 -14.39
N GLN A 658 -9.83 7.25 -15.21
CA GLN A 658 -9.30 5.98 -15.74
C GLN A 658 -8.01 6.20 -16.54
N LEU A 659 -8.01 7.11 -17.51
CA LEU A 659 -6.84 7.41 -18.34
C LEU A 659 -5.70 8.01 -17.49
N GLY A 660 -6.02 8.94 -16.59
CA GLY A 660 -5.06 9.56 -15.67
C GLY A 660 -4.35 8.54 -14.79
N MET A 661 -5.08 7.57 -14.23
CA MET A 661 -4.48 6.47 -13.45
C MET A 661 -3.60 5.54 -14.30
N ALA A 662 -3.98 5.24 -15.55
CA ALA A 662 -3.14 4.45 -16.46
C ALA A 662 -1.81 5.18 -16.76
N ILE A 663 -1.88 6.45 -17.18
CA ILE A 663 -0.72 7.31 -17.45
C ILE A 663 0.13 7.53 -16.17
N LYS A 664 -0.48 7.55 -14.98
CA LYS A 664 0.27 7.63 -13.71
C LYS A 664 1.07 6.35 -13.44
N LYS A 665 0.58 5.17 -13.85
CA LYS A 665 1.26 3.87 -13.65
C LYS A 665 2.38 3.60 -14.67
N SER A 666 2.17 3.89 -15.96
CA SER A 666 3.12 3.57 -17.04
C SER A 666 3.46 4.79 -17.93
N SER A 667 4.34 4.61 -18.93
CA SER A 667 4.59 5.63 -19.95
C SER A 667 3.46 5.65 -20.98
N ALA A 668 2.77 6.79 -21.12
CA ALA A 668 1.74 7.00 -22.14
C ALA A 668 2.31 6.94 -23.57
N SER A 669 1.52 6.44 -24.52
CA SER A 669 1.79 6.59 -25.94
C SER A 669 1.42 8.00 -26.44
N SER A 670 1.86 8.35 -27.66
CA SER A 670 1.44 9.60 -28.31
C SER A 670 -0.08 9.68 -28.53
N GLN A 671 -0.74 8.54 -28.75
CA GLN A 671 -2.20 8.46 -28.85
C GLN A 671 -2.89 8.74 -27.50
N ASP A 672 -2.33 8.24 -26.39
CA ASP A 672 -2.89 8.45 -25.06
C ASP A 672 -2.77 9.90 -24.60
N VAL A 673 -1.65 10.56 -24.93
CA VAL A 673 -1.49 12.01 -24.70
C VAL A 673 -2.51 12.81 -25.52
N SER A 674 -2.71 12.47 -26.80
CA SER A 674 -3.72 13.12 -27.65
C SER A 674 -5.16 12.94 -27.12
N LYS A 675 -5.50 11.74 -26.63
CA LYS A 675 -6.78 11.47 -25.94
C LYS A 675 -6.91 12.29 -24.65
N ALA A 676 -5.83 12.41 -23.88
CA ALA A 676 -5.82 13.19 -22.65
C ALA A 676 -6.04 14.69 -22.92
N ASP A 677 -5.35 15.27 -23.90
CA ASP A 677 -5.53 16.66 -24.31
C ASP A 677 -6.96 16.94 -24.80
N ALA A 678 -7.56 16.00 -25.56
CA ALA A 678 -8.96 16.08 -25.98
C ALA A 678 -9.93 16.05 -24.80
N LEU A 679 -9.75 15.11 -23.84
CA LEU A 679 -10.57 15.03 -22.62
C LEU A 679 -10.45 16.29 -21.76
N LEU A 680 -9.23 16.82 -21.56
CA LEU A 680 -9.01 18.06 -20.82
C LEU A 680 -9.75 19.24 -21.46
N LYS A 681 -9.75 19.33 -22.80
CA LYS A 681 -10.49 20.37 -23.53
C LYS A 681 -12.00 20.21 -23.35
N SER A 682 -12.55 19.00 -23.48
CA SER A 682 -13.97 18.72 -23.26
C SER A 682 -14.41 19.04 -21.84
N ILE A 683 -13.64 18.61 -20.83
CA ILE A 683 -13.92 18.92 -19.42
C ILE A 683 -13.90 20.42 -19.18
N LYS A 684 -12.88 21.14 -19.67
CA LYS A 684 -12.80 22.60 -19.53
C LYS A 684 -14.01 23.32 -20.15
N ASN A 685 -14.45 22.86 -21.33
CA ASN A 685 -15.62 23.41 -22.01
C ASN A 685 -16.95 23.03 -21.33
N SER A 686 -16.98 21.99 -20.50
CA SER A 686 -18.19 21.62 -19.76
C SER A 686 -18.54 22.61 -18.65
N TYR A 687 -17.58 23.38 -18.11
CA TYR A 687 -17.82 24.34 -17.03
C TYR A 687 -18.22 25.72 -17.59
N ASP A 688 -19.24 26.33 -16.97
CA ASP A 688 -19.42 27.78 -17.11
C ASP A 688 -18.30 28.54 -16.36
N LEU A 689 -17.60 29.43 -17.05
CA LEU A 689 -16.41 30.10 -16.51
C LEU A 689 -16.72 31.24 -15.54
N GLU A 690 -17.91 31.84 -15.59
CA GLU A 690 -18.31 32.89 -14.64
C GLU A 690 -18.95 32.28 -13.40
N LEU A 691 -19.80 31.25 -13.55
CA LEU A 691 -20.36 30.52 -12.39
C LEU A 691 -19.25 29.86 -11.53
N TYR A 692 -18.20 29.32 -12.16
CA TYR A 692 -17.11 28.61 -11.46
C TYR A 692 -15.83 29.45 -11.23
N LYS A 693 -15.88 30.76 -11.44
CA LYS A 693 -14.71 31.67 -11.45
C LYS A 693 -13.78 31.60 -10.22
N CYS A 694 -14.36 31.30 -9.06
CA CYS A 694 -13.69 31.19 -7.75
C CYS A 694 -13.91 29.82 -7.07
N LEU A 695 -14.28 28.79 -7.84
CA LEU A 695 -14.65 27.45 -7.37
C LEU A 695 -13.73 26.35 -7.92
N PRO A 696 -13.58 25.21 -7.21
CA PRO A 696 -12.73 24.11 -7.67
C PRO A 696 -13.43 23.29 -8.78
N ARG A 697 -12.73 23.05 -9.88
CA ARG A 697 -13.19 22.25 -11.03
C ARG A 697 -12.44 20.91 -11.07
N LYS A 698 -12.86 19.97 -10.21
CA LYS A 698 -12.11 18.74 -9.88
C LYS A 698 -12.00 17.72 -11.02
N ALA A 699 -12.93 17.73 -11.98
CA ALA A 699 -13.12 16.70 -13.01
C ALA A 699 -11.92 16.30 -13.88
N SER A 700 -10.83 17.06 -13.85
CA SER A 700 -9.60 16.81 -14.62
C SER A 700 -8.38 16.50 -13.74
N MET A 701 -8.53 16.40 -12.42
CA MET A 701 -7.41 16.35 -11.46
C MET A 701 -6.50 15.14 -11.69
N TYR A 702 -7.06 13.93 -11.73
CA TYR A 702 -6.25 12.71 -11.90
C TYR A 702 -5.59 12.63 -13.29
N LEU A 703 -6.22 13.19 -14.33
CA LEU A 703 -5.64 13.26 -15.67
C LEU A 703 -4.44 14.23 -15.73
N HIS A 704 -4.55 15.42 -15.13
CA HIS A 704 -3.42 16.33 -14.98
C HIS A 704 -2.28 15.68 -14.18
N VAL A 705 -2.57 15.03 -13.05
CA VAL A 705 -1.55 14.33 -12.25
C VAL A 705 -0.86 13.22 -13.05
N GLY A 706 -1.61 12.46 -13.86
CA GLY A 706 -1.06 11.48 -14.80
C GLY A 706 -0.10 12.13 -15.81
N LEU A 707 -0.56 13.16 -16.52
CA LEU A 707 0.26 13.88 -17.51
C LEU A 707 1.51 14.54 -16.90
N ILE A 708 1.42 15.10 -15.69
CA ILE A 708 2.58 15.61 -14.94
C ILE A 708 3.59 14.49 -14.71
N HIS A 709 3.16 13.33 -14.20
CA HIS A 709 4.03 12.16 -14.04
C HIS A 709 4.66 11.70 -15.38
N HIS A 710 3.93 11.78 -16.49
CA HIS A 710 4.43 11.43 -17.81
C HIS A 710 5.48 12.43 -18.35
N TYR A 711 5.19 13.72 -18.37
CA TYR A 711 6.13 14.75 -18.84
C TYR A 711 7.37 14.87 -17.93
N MET A 712 7.24 14.57 -16.64
CA MET A 712 8.38 14.44 -15.72
C MET A 712 9.33 13.33 -16.16
N ARG A 713 8.82 12.13 -16.47
CA ARG A 713 9.65 11.00 -16.95
C ARG A 713 10.40 11.34 -18.23
N GLN A 714 9.75 12.08 -19.14
CA GLN A 714 10.34 12.54 -20.41
C GLN A 714 11.18 13.82 -20.28
N SER A 715 11.36 14.38 -19.07
CA SER A 715 12.05 15.65 -18.82
C SER A 715 11.50 16.87 -19.60
N HIS A 716 10.25 16.83 -20.07
CA HIS A 716 9.60 17.92 -20.82
C HIS A 716 9.12 19.05 -19.91
N ARG A 717 10.08 19.84 -19.38
CA ARG A 717 9.87 20.91 -18.40
C ARG A 717 8.72 21.87 -18.77
N THR A 718 8.69 22.39 -20.00
CA THR A 718 7.69 23.37 -20.45
C THR A 718 6.26 22.82 -20.43
N ARG A 719 6.06 21.58 -20.90
CA ARG A 719 4.74 20.91 -20.88
C ARG A 719 4.33 20.55 -19.46
N CYS A 720 5.27 20.05 -18.66
CA CYS A 720 5.05 19.80 -17.23
C CYS A 720 4.55 21.08 -16.52
N MET A 721 5.22 22.22 -16.74
CA MET A 721 4.82 23.50 -16.18
C MET A 721 3.44 23.97 -16.66
N ALA A 722 3.15 23.89 -17.96
CA ALA A 722 1.83 24.24 -18.48
C ALA A 722 0.73 23.38 -17.83
N THR A 723 0.98 22.09 -17.64
CA THR A 723 0.04 21.15 -17.01
C THR A 723 -0.15 21.44 -15.51
N ILE A 724 0.93 21.77 -14.79
CA ILE A 724 0.86 22.19 -13.38
C ILE A 724 0.04 23.49 -13.27
N THR A 725 0.36 24.53 -14.05
CA THR A 725 -0.38 25.80 -14.00
C THR A 725 -1.86 25.63 -14.39
N SER A 726 -2.15 24.77 -15.36
CA SER A 726 -3.53 24.38 -15.74
C SER A 726 -4.27 23.69 -14.58
N LEU A 727 -3.64 22.75 -13.89
CA LEU A 727 -4.22 22.07 -12.73
C LEU A 727 -4.51 23.06 -11.59
N PHE A 728 -3.59 23.99 -11.31
CA PHE A 728 -3.80 25.02 -10.30
C PHE A 728 -4.99 25.92 -10.66
N ASP A 729 -5.09 26.42 -11.91
CA ASP A 729 -6.24 27.23 -12.35
C ASP A 729 -7.56 26.45 -12.30
N MET A 730 -7.58 25.18 -12.71
CA MET A 730 -8.75 24.31 -12.60
C MET A 730 -9.20 24.15 -11.16
N LEU A 731 -8.27 23.96 -10.23
CA LEU A 731 -8.54 23.93 -8.79
C LEU A 731 -8.73 25.34 -8.17
N GLY A 732 -8.80 26.40 -8.99
CA GLY A 732 -9.06 27.80 -8.62
C GLY A 732 -7.95 28.49 -7.80
N TRP A 733 -6.73 27.97 -7.89
CA TRP A 733 -5.50 28.62 -7.41
C TRP A 733 -4.82 29.36 -8.56
N LYS A 734 -4.05 30.41 -8.28
CA LYS A 734 -3.10 30.98 -9.25
C LYS A 734 -1.70 30.62 -8.76
N LEU A 735 -0.90 30.04 -9.65
CA LEU A 735 0.51 29.76 -9.42
C LEU A 735 1.31 30.75 -10.28
N ASP A 736 1.84 31.81 -9.66
CA ASP A 736 2.71 32.73 -10.38
C ASP A 736 4.16 32.22 -10.30
N THR A 737 4.76 32.02 -11.48
CA THR A 737 6.16 31.57 -11.63
C THR A 737 7.01 32.60 -12.37
N ALA A 738 6.42 33.74 -12.77
CA ALA A 738 7.16 34.84 -13.34
C ALA A 738 8.04 35.52 -12.27
N ASN A 739 9.14 36.14 -12.70
CA ASN A 739 10.04 36.94 -11.84
C ASN A 739 10.77 36.17 -10.72
N GLY A 740 10.82 34.84 -10.75
CA GLY A 740 11.63 34.04 -9.82
C GLY A 740 11.13 33.97 -8.37
N LYS A 741 9.94 34.52 -8.10
CA LYS A 741 9.13 34.16 -6.94
C LYS A 741 8.29 32.93 -7.26
N ALA A 742 7.97 32.15 -6.24
CA ALA A 742 6.82 31.25 -6.25
C ALA A 742 5.78 31.80 -5.26
N ASP A 743 5.16 32.93 -5.61
CA ASP A 743 4.00 33.40 -4.84
C ASP A 743 2.81 32.55 -5.24
N LEU A 744 2.35 31.74 -4.29
CA LEU A 744 1.11 30.99 -4.38
C LEU A 744 -0.08 31.91 -4.09
N ASP A 745 -0.15 33.02 -4.81
CA ASP A 745 -1.21 34.02 -4.67
C ASP A 745 -2.54 33.35 -5.02
N ARG A 746 -3.33 33.03 -3.99
CA ARG A 746 -4.73 32.66 -4.14
C ARG A 746 -5.39 33.81 -4.89
N LYS A 747 -6.17 33.52 -5.94
CA LYS A 747 -7.04 34.54 -6.55
C LYS A 747 -7.86 35.16 -5.42
N GLU A 748 -7.94 36.50 -5.37
CA GLU A 748 -8.76 37.18 -4.36
C GLU A 748 -10.17 36.58 -4.36
N ASN A 749 -10.69 36.32 -3.16
CA ASN A 749 -12.00 35.68 -2.94
C ASN A 749 -12.17 34.23 -3.46
N SER A 750 -11.09 33.50 -3.76
CA SER A 750 -11.17 32.07 -4.11
C SER A 750 -11.60 31.20 -2.91
N GLU A 751 -12.63 30.37 -3.10
CA GLU A 751 -13.15 29.46 -2.06
C GLU A 751 -12.54 28.05 -2.15
N THR A 752 -11.36 27.93 -2.73
CA THR A 752 -10.78 26.62 -3.00
C THR A 752 -10.02 26.08 -1.78
N HIS A 753 -10.36 24.84 -1.43
CA HIS A 753 -9.68 24.09 -0.37
C HIS A 753 -8.43 23.39 -0.93
N ILE A 754 -7.54 22.99 -0.03
CA ILE A 754 -6.35 22.21 -0.38
C ILE A 754 -6.77 20.76 -0.64
N VAL A 755 -6.38 20.21 -1.79
CA VAL A 755 -6.54 18.78 -2.13
C VAL A 755 -5.18 18.06 -2.07
N PRO A 756 -5.12 16.76 -1.70
CA PRO A 756 -3.87 16.02 -1.49
C PRO A 756 -2.88 16.09 -2.66
N GLU A 757 -3.42 16.03 -3.87
CA GLU A 757 -2.70 16.01 -5.12
C GLU A 757 -1.86 17.28 -5.34
N LEU A 758 -2.24 18.43 -4.77
CA LEU A 758 -1.47 19.68 -4.88
C LEU A 758 -0.09 19.56 -4.21
N VAL A 759 -0.02 18.90 -3.04
CA VAL A 759 1.24 18.74 -2.30
C VAL A 759 2.16 17.74 -3.01
N ASP A 760 1.61 16.65 -3.54
CA ASP A 760 2.34 15.70 -4.41
C ASP A 760 2.92 16.44 -5.64
N VAL A 761 2.09 17.25 -6.33
CA VAL A 761 2.49 18.00 -7.54
C VAL A 761 3.54 19.07 -7.26
N LEU A 762 3.41 19.86 -6.18
CA LEU A 762 4.42 20.87 -5.83
C LEU A 762 5.77 20.26 -5.47
N LEU A 763 5.79 19.12 -4.77
CA LEU A 763 7.04 18.43 -4.46
C LEU A 763 7.68 17.75 -5.66
N LEU A 764 6.88 17.19 -6.58
CA LEU A 764 7.36 16.74 -7.89
C LEU A 764 7.99 17.93 -8.64
N PHE A 765 7.32 19.09 -8.68
CA PHE A 765 7.83 20.29 -9.35
C PHE A 765 9.15 20.80 -8.74
N ARG A 766 9.21 20.95 -7.41
CA ARG A 766 10.43 21.32 -6.68
C ARG A 766 11.61 20.39 -7.01
N SER A 767 11.33 19.09 -7.16
CA SER A 767 12.38 18.10 -7.44
C SER A 767 12.91 18.23 -8.87
N MET A 768 12.06 18.53 -9.85
CA MET A 768 12.48 18.87 -11.22
C MET A 768 13.36 20.14 -11.27
N GLN A 769 13.05 21.15 -10.46
CA GLN A 769 13.86 22.38 -10.33
C GLN A 769 15.26 22.07 -9.77
N LEU A 770 15.37 21.27 -8.71
CA LEU A 770 16.67 20.90 -8.13
C LEU A 770 17.59 20.18 -9.14
N ASN A 771 17.02 19.28 -9.95
CA ASN A 771 17.76 18.53 -10.95
C ASN A 771 18.23 19.39 -12.15
N SER A 772 17.86 20.69 -12.18
CA SER A 772 18.25 21.63 -13.24
C SER A 772 19.48 22.50 -12.93
N GLY A 773 20.04 22.44 -11.71
CA GLY A 773 21.36 23.04 -11.44
C GLY A 773 21.50 23.96 -10.22
N GLY A 774 20.59 23.95 -9.25
CA GLY A 774 20.84 24.67 -7.98
C GLY A 774 19.64 24.82 -7.05
N ARG A 775 19.92 25.09 -5.75
CA ARG A 775 18.92 25.65 -4.83
C ARG A 775 18.69 27.11 -5.21
N SER A 776 17.66 27.36 -6.01
CA SER A 776 17.16 28.72 -6.22
C SER A 776 16.24 29.14 -5.06
N ARG A 777 16.11 30.45 -4.82
CA ARG A 777 15.14 31.02 -3.86
C ARG A 777 13.72 30.51 -4.11
N GLN A 778 13.37 30.31 -5.38
CA GLN A 778 12.08 29.75 -5.82
C GLN A 778 11.89 28.31 -5.34
N THR A 779 12.93 27.47 -5.36
CA THR A 779 12.88 26.08 -4.88
C THR A 779 12.66 25.99 -3.37
N GLU A 780 13.24 26.91 -2.60
CA GLU A 780 13.05 26.99 -1.14
C GLU A 780 11.65 27.50 -0.78
N GLN A 781 11.13 28.48 -1.54
CA GLN A 781 9.74 28.94 -1.42
C GLN A 781 8.74 27.80 -1.71
N LEU A 782 8.94 27.06 -2.81
CA LEU A 782 8.10 25.89 -3.14
C LEU A 782 8.11 24.82 -2.03
N GLU A 783 9.25 24.60 -1.39
CA GLU A 783 9.34 23.67 -0.23
C GLU A 783 8.57 24.19 0.98
N SER A 784 8.72 25.47 1.30
CA SER A 784 8.03 26.12 2.41
C SER A 784 6.51 26.06 2.24
N VAL A 785 6.00 26.44 1.06
CA VAL A 785 4.57 26.35 0.73
C VAL A 785 4.09 24.89 0.72
N SER A 786 4.86 23.96 0.14
CA SER A 786 4.51 22.54 0.19
C SER A 786 4.42 22.01 1.61
N LYS A 787 5.28 22.46 2.52
CA LYS A 787 5.30 22.07 3.94
C LYS A 787 4.15 22.69 4.74
N GLU A 788 3.76 23.92 4.42
CA GLU A 788 2.59 24.60 5.00
C GLU A 788 1.28 23.93 4.57
N LEU A 789 1.11 23.66 3.26
CA LEU A 789 -0.03 22.91 2.73
C LEU A 789 -0.06 21.50 3.29
N TYR A 790 1.08 20.82 3.36
CA TYR A 790 1.20 19.53 4.02
C TYR A 790 0.75 19.60 5.49
N LEU A 791 1.20 20.58 6.27
CA LEU A 791 0.79 20.72 7.67
C LEU A 791 -0.73 20.94 7.79
N ALA A 792 -1.29 21.83 6.97
CA ALA A 792 -2.73 22.07 6.90
C ALA A 792 -3.54 20.80 6.55
N MET A 793 -2.94 19.91 5.74
CA MET A 793 -3.56 18.66 5.30
C MET A 793 -3.44 17.48 6.26
N ASN A 794 -2.33 17.41 6.99
CA ASN A 794 -1.94 16.27 7.83
C ASN A 794 -2.12 16.53 9.32
N GLY A 795 -2.51 17.75 9.72
CA GLY A 795 -2.65 18.16 11.12
C GLY A 795 -1.32 18.32 11.87
N VAL A 796 -0.28 17.60 11.46
CA VAL A 796 1.05 17.57 12.09
C VAL A 796 2.15 17.61 11.03
N ALA A 797 3.32 18.14 11.38
CA ALA A 797 4.49 18.15 10.49
C ALA A 797 5.28 16.82 10.53
N CYS A 798 4.94 15.92 11.46
CA CYS A 798 5.53 14.59 11.58
C CYS A 798 5.26 13.79 10.28
N GLY A 799 6.26 13.04 9.81
CA GLY A 799 6.19 12.31 8.54
C GLY A 799 6.64 13.10 7.31
N TRP A 800 6.91 14.42 7.43
CA TRP A 800 7.35 15.26 6.30
C TRP A 800 8.62 14.73 5.63
N GLU A 801 9.68 14.43 6.39
CA GLU A 801 10.94 13.97 5.80
C GLU A 801 10.87 12.54 5.23
N PRO A 802 10.18 11.55 5.85
CA PRO A 802 9.81 10.30 5.17
C PRO A 802 9.04 10.50 3.86
N PHE A 803 8.09 11.42 3.81
CA PHE A 803 7.29 11.71 2.62
C PHE A 803 8.11 12.37 1.52
N LEU A 804 8.90 13.39 1.86
CA LEU A 804 9.83 14.04 0.94
C LEU A 804 10.85 13.03 0.39
N ARG A 805 11.34 12.10 1.22
CA ARG A 805 12.12 10.93 0.75
C ARG A 805 11.33 10.01 -0.18
N THR A 806 10.04 9.79 0.05
CA THR A 806 9.17 8.95 -0.79
C THR A 806 8.82 9.61 -2.13
N ILE A 807 8.71 10.94 -2.18
CA ILE A 807 8.57 11.68 -3.45
C ILE A 807 9.90 11.68 -4.21
N ARG A 808 11.04 11.89 -3.53
CA ARG A 808 12.37 11.69 -4.13
C ARG A 808 12.53 10.27 -4.69
N SER A 809 12.13 9.22 -3.96
CA SER A 809 12.27 7.84 -4.43
C SER A 809 11.34 7.47 -5.60
N ARG A 810 10.18 8.13 -5.75
CA ARG A 810 9.34 8.04 -6.96
C ARG A 810 10.01 8.64 -8.21
N LEU A 811 11.03 9.50 -8.03
CA LEU A 811 11.76 10.18 -9.11
C LEU A 811 13.12 9.53 -9.40
N THR A 812 13.72 8.85 -8.43
CA THR A 812 14.98 8.11 -8.62
C THR A 812 14.73 6.65 -8.96
N SER A 813 15.16 6.21 -10.14
CA SER A 813 15.27 4.77 -10.42
C SER A 813 16.46 4.20 -9.64
N SER A 814 16.22 3.23 -8.76
CA SER A 814 17.27 2.51 -8.04
C SER A 814 17.33 1.04 -8.43
N ILE A 815 18.54 0.51 -8.63
CA ILE A 815 18.78 -0.91 -8.90
C ILE A 815 19.73 -1.44 -7.83
N THR A 816 19.31 -2.52 -7.17
CA THR A 816 20.16 -3.30 -6.27
C THR A 816 20.77 -4.45 -7.06
N ILE A 817 22.09 -4.59 -6.98
CA ILE A 817 22.87 -5.66 -7.59
C ILE A 817 23.47 -6.47 -6.43
N PRO A 818 22.93 -7.66 -6.11
CA PRO A 818 23.45 -8.52 -5.06
C PRO A 818 24.91 -8.93 -5.29
N SER A 819 25.60 -9.35 -4.23
CA SER A 819 26.99 -9.87 -4.29
C SER A 819 27.16 -11.01 -5.30
N TYR A 820 26.23 -11.98 -5.27
CA TYR A 820 26.20 -13.15 -6.14
C TYR A 820 25.82 -12.85 -7.61
N HIS A 821 25.38 -11.63 -7.93
CA HIS A 821 24.92 -11.32 -9.28
C HIS A 821 26.11 -11.08 -10.22
N LYS A 822 26.13 -11.72 -11.41
CA LYS A 822 27.26 -11.69 -12.35
C LYS A 822 27.70 -10.28 -12.79
N LEU A 823 26.84 -9.26 -12.66
CA LEU A 823 27.15 -7.84 -12.94
C LEU A 823 27.80 -7.08 -11.78
N ASN A 824 27.86 -7.62 -10.56
CA ASN A 824 28.40 -6.93 -9.39
C ASN A 824 29.89 -6.58 -9.59
N ARG A 825 30.72 -7.58 -9.88
CA ARG A 825 32.16 -7.40 -10.09
C ARG A 825 32.52 -6.53 -11.30
N PRO A 826 31.89 -6.68 -12.49
CA PRO A 826 32.09 -5.75 -13.61
C PRO A 826 31.76 -4.29 -13.26
N ILE A 827 30.67 -4.05 -12.52
CA ILE A 827 30.26 -2.68 -12.15
C ILE A 827 31.18 -2.09 -11.09
N LYS A 828 31.64 -2.86 -10.10
CA LYS A 828 32.71 -2.43 -9.20
C LYS A 828 33.98 -2.02 -9.94
N LYS A 829 34.43 -2.86 -10.88
CA LYS A 829 35.63 -2.56 -11.68
C LYS A 829 35.45 -1.28 -12.48
N TRP A 830 34.33 -1.14 -13.19
CA TRP A 830 34.02 0.08 -13.95
C TRP A 830 33.92 1.33 -13.05
N ILE A 831 33.38 1.22 -11.83
CA ILE A 831 33.40 2.29 -10.83
C ILE A 831 34.85 2.62 -10.44
N SER A 832 35.71 1.62 -10.18
CA SER A 832 37.13 1.80 -9.86
C SER A 832 37.88 2.53 -10.99
N ASP A 833 37.74 2.03 -12.22
CA ASP A 833 38.36 2.59 -13.43
C ASP A 833 37.87 4.03 -13.70
N SER A 834 36.61 4.35 -13.36
CA SER A 834 36.02 5.69 -13.52
C SER A 834 36.28 6.66 -12.35
N LEU A 835 36.90 6.20 -11.26
CA LEU A 835 37.17 7.00 -10.05
C LEU A 835 38.65 7.43 -9.91
N GLN A 836 39.50 7.10 -10.88
CA GLN A 836 40.97 7.25 -10.79
C GLN A 836 41.45 8.66 -10.39
N ASP A 837 40.69 9.72 -10.67
CA ASP A 837 41.00 11.12 -10.28
C ASP A 837 40.42 11.56 -8.92
N SER A 838 39.78 10.67 -8.13
CA SER A 838 39.06 11.06 -6.91
C SER A 838 39.35 10.18 -5.69
N ALA A 839 40.05 10.75 -4.71
CA ALA A 839 40.48 10.05 -3.49
C ALA A 839 39.31 9.67 -2.56
N LYS A 840 38.82 8.42 -2.67
CA LYS A 840 37.96 7.74 -1.68
C LYS A 840 38.29 6.25 -1.58
N ALA A 841 37.93 5.64 -0.46
CA ALA A 841 38.35 4.31 -0.02
C ALA A 841 38.32 3.22 -1.12
N LEU A 842 39.48 2.60 -1.33
CA LEU A 842 39.68 1.43 -2.19
C LEU A 842 40.19 0.28 -1.33
N THR A 843 39.68 -0.92 -1.57
CA THR A 843 40.10 -2.16 -0.92
C THR A 843 40.98 -2.97 -1.86
N LEU A 844 42.07 -3.52 -1.32
CA LEU A 844 43.02 -4.34 -2.05
C LEU A 844 42.46 -5.77 -2.21
N GLN A 845 42.42 -6.30 -3.43
CA GLN A 845 42.18 -7.71 -3.68
C GLN A 845 43.35 -8.32 -4.46
N THR A 846 44.06 -9.25 -3.84
CA THR A 846 45.03 -10.13 -4.50
C THR A 846 44.31 -11.30 -5.16
N THR A 847 44.80 -11.75 -6.31
CA THR A 847 44.29 -12.96 -6.98
C THR A 847 45.47 -13.83 -7.38
N THR A 848 45.77 -14.84 -6.57
CA THR A 848 46.84 -15.80 -6.84
C THR A 848 46.27 -16.94 -7.69
N GLN A 849 46.79 -17.13 -8.91
CA GLN A 849 46.49 -18.31 -9.72
C GLN A 849 47.62 -19.33 -9.58
N TYR A 850 47.25 -20.58 -9.33
CA TYR A 850 48.16 -21.73 -9.38
C TYR A 850 47.91 -22.48 -10.68
N ASP A 851 48.91 -22.57 -11.55
CA ASP A 851 48.87 -23.47 -12.70
C ASP A 851 49.48 -24.83 -12.29
N LEU A 852 48.70 -25.90 -12.47
CA LEU A 852 49.03 -27.24 -11.99
C LEU A 852 49.62 -28.14 -13.09
N ARG A 853 49.89 -27.59 -14.29
CA ARG A 853 50.33 -28.39 -15.47
C ARG A 853 51.83 -28.42 -15.72
N GLU A 854 52.58 -27.45 -15.22
CA GLU A 854 54.05 -27.46 -15.24
C GLU A 854 54.57 -27.24 -13.82
N GLY A 855 55.51 -28.07 -13.37
CA GLY A 855 56.00 -28.11 -11.98
C GLY A 855 56.91 -26.95 -11.58
N VAL A 856 56.53 -25.72 -11.91
CA VAL A 856 57.26 -24.48 -11.61
C VAL A 856 56.27 -23.45 -11.07
N GLU A 857 56.45 -23.00 -9.83
CA GLU A 857 55.64 -21.93 -9.25
C GLU A 857 55.91 -20.60 -9.98
N LYS A 858 55.03 -20.25 -10.92
CA LYS A 858 54.90 -18.88 -11.43
C LYS A 858 53.75 -18.19 -10.72
N VAL A 859 54.07 -17.47 -9.65
CA VAL A 859 53.14 -16.57 -8.97
C VAL A 859 52.99 -15.31 -9.81
N ASP A 860 51.84 -15.15 -10.48
CA ASP A 860 51.47 -13.91 -11.19
C ASP A 860 50.54 -13.09 -10.30
N ASP A 861 51.13 -12.31 -9.38
CA ASP A 861 50.40 -11.55 -8.35
C ASP A 861 49.73 -10.29 -8.92
N GLY A 862 48.58 -10.50 -9.58
CA GLY A 862 47.72 -9.44 -10.08
C GLY A 862 46.98 -8.68 -8.97
N VAL A 863 47.62 -7.64 -8.42
CA VAL A 863 47.01 -6.70 -7.47
C VAL A 863 45.90 -5.89 -8.15
N LYS A 864 44.68 -5.91 -7.60
CA LYS A 864 43.53 -5.14 -8.12
C LYS A 864 42.87 -4.33 -7.00
N TRP A 865 42.49 -3.10 -7.34
CA TRP A 865 41.76 -2.19 -6.45
C TRP A 865 40.26 -2.24 -6.76
N GLU A 866 39.44 -2.50 -5.73
CA GLU A 866 37.98 -2.37 -5.82
C GLU A 866 37.47 -1.25 -4.89
N PRO A 867 36.38 -0.54 -5.23
CA PRO A 867 35.76 0.40 -4.30
C PRO A 867 35.19 -0.30 -3.07
N ASP A 868 35.51 0.23 -1.89
CA ASP A 868 35.08 -0.29 -0.59
C ASP A 868 33.59 0.01 -0.29
N ALA A 869 33.06 -0.45 0.85
CA ALA A 869 31.74 -0.03 1.30
C ALA A 869 31.67 1.49 1.54
N GLY A 870 30.79 2.18 0.82
CA GLY A 870 30.73 3.63 0.80
C GLY A 870 29.82 4.20 -0.28
N ALA A 871 29.64 5.53 -0.25
CA ALA A 871 28.84 6.27 -1.21
C ALA A 871 29.74 6.97 -2.26
N TYR A 872 29.55 6.60 -3.52
CA TYR A 872 30.31 7.09 -4.68
C TYR A 872 29.41 7.90 -5.61
N ALA A 873 29.99 8.85 -6.33
CA ALA A 873 29.29 9.63 -7.34
C ALA A 873 30.23 9.98 -8.49
N LEU A 874 29.78 9.78 -9.73
CA LEU A 874 30.54 10.11 -10.94
C LEU A 874 29.62 10.77 -11.98
N ARG A 875 30.22 11.45 -12.96
CA ARG A 875 29.49 11.96 -14.14
C ARG A 875 29.74 11.02 -15.31
N TYR A 876 28.69 10.59 -15.98
CA TYR A 876 28.76 9.79 -17.20
C TYR A 876 27.72 10.32 -18.19
N ASP A 877 28.14 10.61 -19.41
CA ASP A 877 27.30 11.16 -20.49
C ASP A 877 26.44 12.36 -20.02
N GLY A 878 27.09 13.36 -19.40
CA GLY A 878 26.44 14.54 -18.83
C GLY A 878 25.61 14.32 -17.55
N HIS A 879 25.27 13.07 -17.21
CA HIS A 879 24.44 12.73 -16.06
C HIS A 879 25.26 12.42 -14.79
N LYS A 880 24.77 12.86 -13.62
CA LYS A 880 25.31 12.45 -12.32
C LYS A 880 24.74 11.08 -11.93
N LEU A 881 25.61 10.10 -11.73
CA LEU A 881 25.28 8.78 -11.20
C LEU A 881 25.72 8.70 -9.74
N THR A 882 24.92 8.04 -8.89
CA THR A 882 25.26 7.78 -7.48
C THR A 882 25.16 6.30 -7.15
N PHE A 883 26.10 5.81 -6.34
CA PHE A 883 26.24 4.40 -5.98
C PHE A 883 26.42 4.32 -4.46
N SER A 884 25.83 3.30 -3.84
CA SER A 884 26.13 2.90 -2.46
C SER A 884 26.60 1.46 -2.49
N ILE A 885 27.80 1.19 -2.01
CA ILE A 885 28.29 -0.17 -1.79
C ILE A 885 28.12 -0.46 -0.31
N GLU A 886 27.43 -1.55 0.02
CA GLU A 886 27.06 -1.90 1.38
C GLU A 886 27.42 -3.37 1.62
N TYR A 887 28.01 -3.68 2.78
CA TYR A 887 28.17 -5.06 3.22
C TYR A 887 26.80 -5.72 3.46
N ALA A 888 26.62 -6.94 2.99
CA ALA A 888 25.42 -7.74 3.21
C ALA A 888 25.69 -8.75 4.34
N THR A 889 24.97 -8.58 5.45
CA THR A 889 25.02 -9.49 6.61
C THR A 889 23.78 -10.39 6.62
N GLN A 890 23.88 -11.60 6.04
CA GLN A 890 22.91 -12.69 6.23
C GLN A 890 23.58 -14.08 6.23
N GLU A 891 22.80 -15.09 6.61
CA GLU A 891 23.20 -16.30 7.36
C GLU A 891 24.02 -17.37 6.60
N THR A 892 24.42 -17.14 5.35
CA THR A 892 25.04 -18.18 4.50
C THR A 892 26.57 -18.25 4.55
N GLY A 893 27.22 -17.61 5.52
CA GLY A 893 28.67 -17.69 5.76
C GLY A 893 29.58 -16.92 4.77
N GLU A 894 29.14 -16.67 3.54
CA GLU A 894 29.88 -15.85 2.56
C GLU A 894 29.59 -14.35 2.71
N GLY A 895 30.52 -13.61 3.32
CA GLY A 895 30.46 -12.16 3.41
C GLY A 895 30.63 -11.50 2.03
N GLY A 896 29.61 -10.74 1.58
CA GLY A 896 29.61 -10.10 0.27
C GLY A 896 29.10 -8.65 0.29
N THR A 897 29.38 -7.90 -0.78
CA THR A 897 28.93 -6.51 -0.94
C THR A 897 27.81 -6.40 -1.98
N LYS A 898 26.71 -5.72 -1.64
CA LYS A 898 25.63 -5.35 -2.56
C LYS A 898 25.90 -3.93 -3.09
N ILE A 899 25.61 -3.70 -4.37
CA ILE A 899 25.71 -2.38 -5.00
C ILE A 899 24.30 -1.82 -5.20
N LEU A 900 24.04 -0.62 -4.70
CA LEU A 900 22.79 0.11 -4.91
C LEU A 900 23.07 1.30 -5.83
N LEU A 901 22.75 1.14 -7.11
CA LEU A 901 22.74 2.21 -8.10
C LEU A 901 21.52 3.10 -7.88
N LYS A 902 21.71 4.43 -7.88
CA LYS A 902 20.64 5.45 -7.84
C LYS A 902 20.88 6.48 -8.95
N LYS A 903 19.91 6.66 -9.85
CA LYS A 903 19.89 7.70 -10.89
C LYS A 903 18.55 8.44 -10.93
N ASP A 904 18.62 9.76 -11.15
CA ASP A 904 17.52 10.56 -11.73
C ASP A 904 17.31 10.22 -13.22
N PHE A 905 16.31 9.37 -13.48
CA PHE A 905 15.76 8.94 -14.79
C PHE A 905 16.71 8.30 -15.85
N GLU A 906 16.22 7.22 -16.47
CA GLU A 906 16.76 6.52 -17.65
C GLU A 906 18.29 6.40 -17.78
N ALA A 907 18.90 5.40 -17.11
CA ALA A 907 20.16 4.77 -17.55
C ALA A 907 20.45 3.32 -17.07
N PRO A 908 19.50 2.49 -16.55
CA PRO A 908 19.79 1.06 -16.31
C PRO A 908 20.48 0.37 -17.48
N LYS A 909 20.00 0.62 -18.70
CA LYS A 909 20.54 0.02 -19.93
C LYS A 909 21.97 0.47 -20.23
N ILE A 910 22.30 1.75 -20.03
CA ILE A 910 23.60 2.32 -20.40
C ILE A 910 24.72 1.75 -19.52
N VAL A 911 24.52 1.68 -18.19
CA VAL A 911 25.53 1.13 -17.27
C VAL A 911 25.73 -0.38 -17.48
N ILE A 912 24.65 -1.12 -17.75
CA ILE A 912 24.74 -2.56 -18.05
C ILE A 912 25.49 -2.79 -19.37
N VAL A 913 25.19 -2.00 -20.42
CA VAL A 913 25.89 -2.09 -21.72
C VAL A 913 27.38 -1.74 -21.56
N ALA A 914 27.72 -0.61 -20.92
CA ALA A 914 29.11 -0.18 -20.71
C ALA A 914 29.94 -1.16 -19.85
N SER A 915 29.35 -1.81 -18.84
CA SER A 915 30.03 -2.86 -18.07
C SER A 915 30.18 -4.18 -18.84
N SER A 916 29.32 -4.44 -19.83
CA SER A 916 29.33 -5.69 -20.62
C SER A 916 30.33 -5.70 -21.78
N SER A 917 30.78 -4.53 -22.27
CA SER A 917 31.84 -4.43 -23.28
C SER A 917 33.21 -4.88 -22.78
N THR A 918 33.41 -4.96 -21.47
CA THR A 918 34.74 -5.11 -20.85
C THR A 918 35.26 -6.55 -20.71
N PHE A 919 34.42 -7.59 -20.77
CA PHE A 919 34.89 -8.99 -20.67
C PHE A 919 33.84 -10.01 -21.15
N LYS A 920 34.17 -10.80 -22.19
CA LYS A 920 33.58 -12.12 -22.48
C LYS A 920 34.56 -13.00 -23.27
N THR A 921 35.27 -13.86 -22.55
CA THR A 921 35.74 -15.16 -23.05
C THR A 921 35.17 -16.22 -22.10
N SER A 922 34.05 -16.82 -22.49
CA SER A 922 33.38 -17.84 -21.68
C SER A 922 33.67 -19.24 -22.20
N LYS A 923 34.62 -19.94 -21.58
CA LYS A 923 34.68 -21.41 -21.68
C LYS A 923 33.42 -22.01 -21.06
N MET A 924 32.83 -23.00 -21.70
CA MET A 924 31.83 -23.87 -21.05
C MET A 924 32.53 -24.95 -20.20
N PRO A 925 31.89 -25.46 -19.13
CA PRO A 925 32.35 -26.66 -18.43
C PRO A 925 32.32 -27.86 -19.37
N VAL A 926 33.38 -28.68 -19.33
CA VAL A 926 33.49 -29.91 -20.13
C VAL A 926 32.92 -31.08 -19.33
N ASP A 927 31.88 -31.72 -19.86
CA ASP A 927 31.50 -33.10 -19.52
C ASP A 927 30.68 -33.70 -20.68
N THR A 928 31.33 -33.94 -21.82
CA THR A 928 30.93 -34.98 -22.80
C THR A 928 32.03 -35.19 -23.85
N PRO A 929 32.62 -36.41 -23.97
CA PRO A 929 33.76 -36.65 -24.85
C PRO A 929 33.32 -37.06 -26.26
N GLN A 930 33.07 -36.12 -27.16
CA GLN A 930 32.83 -36.43 -28.58
C GLN A 930 33.20 -35.34 -29.61
N PHE A 931 33.78 -34.21 -29.20
CA PHE A 931 34.45 -33.29 -30.12
C PHE A 931 35.97 -33.38 -29.96
N SER A 932 36.69 -33.49 -31.07
CA SER A 932 38.14 -33.25 -31.12
C SER A 932 38.40 -31.75 -31.02
N TYR A 933 38.36 -31.20 -29.81
CA TYR A 933 38.69 -29.79 -29.56
C TYR A 933 40.21 -29.62 -29.56
N THR A 934 40.77 -29.04 -30.63
CA THR A 934 42.15 -28.55 -30.62
C THR A 934 42.22 -27.23 -29.84
N GLU A 935 42.63 -27.29 -28.56
CA GLU A 935 43.10 -26.10 -27.83
C GLU A 935 44.43 -25.62 -28.43
N GLN A 936 44.38 -24.96 -29.59
CA GLN A 936 45.42 -24.03 -30.01
C GLN A 936 44.98 -22.60 -29.66
N LEU A 937 45.63 -22.06 -28.63
CA LEU A 937 45.51 -20.68 -28.17
C LEU A 937 46.08 -19.70 -29.22
N TRP A 938 45.28 -19.35 -30.22
CA TRP A 938 45.55 -18.20 -31.09
C TRP A 938 45.31 -16.91 -30.31
N THR A 939 46.26 -16.56 -29.44
CA THR A 939 46.25 -15.32 -28.68
C THR A 939 46.74 -14.16 -29.57
N HIS A 940 45.99 -13.05 -29.55
CA HIS A 940 46.30 -11.79 -30.23
C HIS A 940 46.56 -11.85 -31.75
N ALA A 941 45.48 -11.90 -32.52
CA ALA A 941 45.44 -11.26 -33.85
C ALA A 941 44.15 -10.44 -34.00
N THR A 942 44.28 -9.12 -34.14
CA THR A 942 43.21 -8.23 -34.58
C THR A 942 42.94 -8.44 -36.07
N THR A 943 42.30 -9.55 -36.40
CA THR A 943 41.86 -9.84 -37.77
C THR A 943 40.55 -9.13 -38.05
N THR A 944 40.64 -7.81 -38.26
CA THR A 944 39.76 -7.13 -39.23
C THR A 944 39.73 -7.97 -40.50
N LEU A 945 38.64 -7.98 -41.25
CA LEU A 945 38.43 -8.91 -42.36
C LEU A 945 39.35 -8.58 -43.57
N TYR A 946 40.63 -8.93 -43.41
CA TYR A 946 41.81 -8.68 -44.26
C TYR A 946 42.01 -9.76 -45.34
N VAL A 947 41.02 -10.65 -45.52
CA VAL A 947 41.03 -11.60 -46.63
C VAL A 947 40.93 -10.82 -47.94
N THR A 948 41.95 -10.94 -48.79
CA THR A 948 42.04 -10.24 -50.07
C THR A 948 40.97 -10.76 -51.04
N MET A 949 39.83 -10.08 -51.06
CA MET A 949 38.71 -10.34 -51.96
C MET A 949 38.10 -9.01 -52.45
N PRO A 950 37.34 -8.99 -53.56
CA PRO A 950 36.70 -7.77 -54.04
C PRO A 950 35.79 -7.14 -52.98
N GLU A 951 35.97 -5.85 -52.69
CA GLU A 951 35.29 -5.18 -51.57
C GLU A 951 33.76 -5.25 -51.70
N ALA A 952 33.21 -5.28 -52.92
CA ALA A 952 31.79 -5.46 -53.18
C ALA A 952 31.26 -6.86 -52.75
N ILE A 953 32.05 -7.93 -52.89
CA ILE A 953 31.65 -9.27 -52.42
C ILE A 953 31.73 -9.29 -50.88
N LYS A 954 32.76 -8.64 -50.33
CA LYS A 954 33.00 -8.54 -48.89
C LYS A 954 31.92 -7.75 -48.17
N SER A 955 31.53 -6.58 -48.67
CA SER A 955 30.46 -5.76 -48.11
C SER A 955 29.11 -6.48 -48.18
N ASN A 956 28.78 -7.07 -49.33
CA ASN A 956 27.54 -7.85 -49.50
C ASN A 956 27.49 -9.06 -48.55
N LEU A 957 28.61 -9.71 -48.27
CA LEU A 957 28.69 -10.83 -47.32
C LEU A 957 28.46 -10.37 -45.88
N VAL A 958 29.14 -9.30 -45.46
CA VAL A 958 28.97 -8.73 -44.10
C VAL A 958 27.53 -8.23 -43.92
N GLU A 959 26.96 -7.55 -44.90
CA GLU A 959 25.58 -7.05 -44.85
C GLU A 959 24.55 -8.20 -44.82
N ASP A 960 24.72 -9.29 -45.59
CA ASP A 960 23.80 -10.43 -45.58
C ASP A 960 23.82 -11.17 -44.21
N ILE A 961 25.00 -11.31 -43.60
CA ILE A 961 25.15 -11.93 -42.27
C ILE A 961 24.61 -11.00 -41.16
N ASP A 962 24.91 -9.70 -41.19
CA ASP A 962 24.43 -8.74 -40.19
C ASP A 962 22.90 -8.64 -40.20
N ASN A 963 22.30 -8.56 -41.40
CA ASN A 963 20.86 -8.61 -41.57
C ASN A 963 20.26 -9.91 -41.00
N TYR A 964 20.87 -11.07 -41.27
CA TYR A 964 20.39 -12.36 -40.78
C TYR A 964 20.50 -12.54 -39.25
N LEU A 965 21.56 -12.01 -38.64
CA LEU A 965 21.78 -12.04 -37.19
C LEU A 965 21.01 -10.95 -36.43
N SER A 966 20.41 -9.99 -37.13
CA SER A 966 19.64 -8.92 -36.50
C SER A 966 18.43 -9.44 -35.70
N PRO A 967 18.10 -8.84 -34.54
CA PRO A 967 16.90 -9.23 -33.76
C PRO A 967 15.56 -9.01 -34.48
N ALA A 968 15.56 -8.33 -35.64
CA ALA A 968 14.41 -8.19 -36.50
C ALA A 968 14.22 -9.39 -37.45
N ALA A 969 15.30 -10.10 -37.80
CA ALA A 969 15.27 -11.23 -38.72
C ALA A 969 14.48 -12.42 -38.16
N GLU A 970 14.71 -12.82 -36.91
CA GLU A 970 13.96 -13.91 -36.25
C GLU A 970 12.44 -13.72 -36.40
N LYS A 971 11.95 -12.50 -36.15
CA LYS A 971 10.54 -12.14 -36.35
C LYS A 971 10.12 -12.10 -37.83
N TYR A 972 11.00 -11.63 -38.72
CA TYR A 972 10.73 -11.59 -40.17
C TYR A 972 10.51 -12.98 -40.76
N TYR A 973 11.35 -13.95 -40.36
CA TYR A 973 11.30 -15.34 -40.78
C TYR A 973 10.09 -16.06 -40.16
N ALA A 974 9.90 -15.96 -38.85
CA ALA A 974 8.76 -16.55 -38.14
C ALA A 974 7.41 -16.08 -38.70
N ASN A 975 7.23 -14.77 -38.93
CA ASN A 975 6.00 -14.21 -39.50
C ASN A 975 5.69 -14.66 -40.94
N ARG A 976 6.64 -15.31 -41.62
CA ARG A 976 6.49 -15.83 -43.00
C ARG A 976 6.48 -17.36 -43.08
N GLY A 977 6.64 -18.06 -41.95
CA GLY A 977 6.76 -19.52 -41.93
C GLY A 977 8.00 -20.04 -42.66
N ILE A 978 9.04 -19.21 -42.81
CA ILE A 978 10.32 -19.59 -43.42
C ILE A 978 11.25 -19.99 -42.26
N PRO A 979 11.85 -21.20 -42.27
CA PRO A 979 12.79 -21.60 -41.23
C PRO A 979 13.95 -20.61 -41.09
N TRP A 980 14.25 -20.14 -39.88
CA TRP A 980 15.31 -19.16 -39.64
C TRP A 980 16.69 -19.81 -39.70
N ARG A 981 17.18 -19.99 -40.94
CA ARG A 981 18.45 -20.64 -41.28
C ARG A 981 19.14 -19.87 -42.41
N ARG A 982 20.48 -19.92 -42.46
CA ARG A 982 21.29 -19.31 -43.53
C ARG A 982 22.53 -20.14 -43.84
N GLY A 983 22.71 -20.53 -45.10
CA GLY A 983 23.82 -21.36 -45.56
C GLY A 983 24.72 -20.69 -46.61
N TYR A 984 26.03 -20.87 -46.47
CA TYR A 984 27.06 -20.33 -47.35
C TYR A 984 27.98 -21.46 -47.87
N LEU A 985 28.29 -21.43 -49.17
CA LEU A 985 29.30 -22.28 -49.79
C LEU A 985 30.48 -21.41 -50.26
N LEU A 986 31.63 -21.57 -49.62
CA LEU A 986 32.89 -20.96 -50.07
C LEU A 986 33.63 -21.98 -50.95
N TYR A 987 33.91 -21.63 -52.20
CA TYR A 987 34.50 -22.57 -53.16
C TYR A 987 35.59 -21.95 -54.03
N GLY A 988 36.56 -22.77 -54.45
CA GLY A 988 37.68 -22.36 -55.30
C GLY A 988 38.96 -23.13 -55.00
N PRO A 989 40.08 -22.87 -55.70
CA PRO A 989 41.34 -23.61 -55.53
C PRO A 989 41.84 -23.67 -54.08
N PRO A 990 42.66 -24.66 -53.70
CA PRO A 990 43.37 -24.65 -52.42
C PRO A 990 44.30 -23.43 -52.31
N GLY A 991 44.60 -22.98 -51.09
CA GLY A 991 45.45 -21.80 -50.85
C GLY A 991 44.78 -20.42 -51.05
N THR A 992 43.47 -20.38 -51.29
CA THR A 992 42.71 -19.14 -51.56
C THR A 992 42.10 -18.46 -50.32
N GLY A 993 42.31 -19.00 -49.11
CA GLY A 993 41.89 -18.36 -47.85
C GLY A 993 40.48 -18.69 -47.37
N LYS A 994 39.85 -19.77 -47.86
CA LYS A 994 38.50 -20.22 -47.47
C LYS A 994 38.31 -20.36 -45.94
N THR A 995 39.16 -21.14 -45.29
CA THR A 995 39.14 -21.32 -43.82
C THR A 995 39.41 -20.01 -43.07
N SER A 996 40.36 -19.21 -43.55
CA SER A 996 40.69 -17.89 -42.97
C SER A 996 39.50 -16.92 -43.03
N LEU A 997 38.68 -16.98 -44.09
CA LEU A 997 37.45 -16.20 -44.20
C LEU A 997 36.38 -16.65 -43.21
N ALA A 998 36.18 -17.95 -43.02
CA ALA A 998 35.26 -18.47 -42.00
C ALA A 998 35.64 -18.02 -40.58
N GLN A 999 36.94 -18.06 -40.25
CA GLN A 999 37.47 -17.57 -38.97
C GLN A 999 37.29 -16.05 -38.80
N ALA A 1000 37.52 -15.27 -39.86
CA ALA A 1000 37.32 -13.82 -39.84
C ALA A 1000 35.84 -13.44 -39.65
N ILE A 1001 34.91 -14.15 -40.28
CA ILE A 1001 33.45 -13.97 -40.09
C ILE A 1001 33.07 -14.20 -38.62
N ALA A 1002 33.49 -15.34 -38.05
CA ALA A 1002 33.20 -15.67 -36.66
C ALA A 1002 33.72 -14.61 -35.68
N THR A 1003 34.96 -14.14 -35.91
CA THR A 1003 35.60 -13.10 -35.09
C THR A 1003 34.88 -11.76 -35.20
N HIS A 1004 34.49 -11.36 -36.42
CA HIS A 1004 33.79 -10.10 -36.68
C HIS A 1004 32.41 -10.06 -36.02
N PHE A 1005 31.63 -11.13 -36.15
CA PHE A 1005 30.28 -11.23 -35.59
C PHE A 1005 30.24 -11.79 -34.16
N LYS A 1006 31.40 -12.10 -33.55
CA LYS A 1006 31.55 -12.67 -32.20
C LYS A 1006 30.75 -13.98 -32.01
N LEU A 1007 30.79 -14.85 -33.01
CA LEU A 1007 30.15 -16.16 -33.02
C LEU A 1007 31.16 -17.25 -32.61
N ASP A 1008 30.72 -18.23 -31.84
CA ASP A 1008 31.49 -19.44 -31.57
C ASP A 1008 31.51 -20.35 -32.82
N ILE A 1009 32.69 -20.87 -33.19
CA ILE A 1009 32.88 -21.79 -34.33
C ILE A 1009 32.76 -23.24 -33.86
N TYR A 1010 31.91 -24.01 -34.53
CA TYR A 1010 31.78 -25.44 -34.39
C TYR A 1010 32.26 -26.13 -35.68
N LEU A 1011 33.48 -26.65 -35.66
CA LEU A 1011 34.04 -27.43 -36.76
C LEU A 1011 33.42 -28.83 -36.79
N LEU A 1012 32.88 -29.21 -37.94
CA LEU A 1012 32.35 -30.54 -38.22
C LEU A 1012 33.21 -31.24 -39.27
N ASP A 1013 33.98 -32.22 -38.84
CA ASP A 1013 34.69 -33.16 -39.71
C ASP A 1013 33.79 -34.39 -39.97
N LEU A 1014 33.44 -34.60 -41.25
CA LEU A 1014 32.57 -35.70 -41.68
C LEU A 1014 33.32 -37.03 -41.87
N ALA A 1015 34.66 -37.03 -41.83
CA ALA A 1015 35.48 -38.23 -41.98
C ALA A 1015 35.70 -39.00 -40.66
N GLN A 1016 35.19 -38.51 -39.53
CA GLN A 1016 35.41 -39.10 -38.21
C GLN A 1016 34.80 -40.51 -38.10
N PRO A 1017 35.60 -41.56 -37.77
CA PRO A 1017 35.12 -42.96 -37.78
C PRO A 1017 34.02 -43.32 -36.77
N LYS A 1018 33.65 -42.41 -35.86
CA LYS A 1018 32.62 -42.60 -34.83
C LYS A 1018 31.36 -41.76 -35.07
N LEU A 1019 31.30 -41.01 -36.17
CA LEU A 1019 30.20 -40.12 -36.50
C LEU A 1019 29.20 -40.84 -37.41
N ASN A 1020 27.95 -40.95 -36.94
CA ASN A 1020 26.82 -41.55 -37.64
C ASN A 1020 25.62 -40.59 -37.66
N ASP A 1021 24.56 -40.95 -38.38
CA ASP A 1021 23.39 -40.07 -38.56
C ASP A 1021 22.69 -39.68 -37.23
N GLU A 1022 22.62 -40.59 -36.26
CA GLU A 1022 22.03 -40.35 -34.94
C GLU A 1022 22.87 -39.37 -34.11
N SER A 1023 24.18 -39.64 -33.97
CA SER A 1023 25.10 -38.75 -33.26
C SER A 1023 25.20 -37.38 -33.92
N LEU A 1024 25.18 -37.30 -35.25
CA LEU A 1024 25.14 -36.03 -35.98
C LEU A 1024 23.88 -35.20 -35.65
N ALA A 1025 22.71 -35.85 -35.58
CA ALA A 1025 21.47 -35.18 -35.16
C ALA A 1025 21.55 -34.69 -33.70
N ASP A 1026 22.11 -35.52 -32.82
CA ASP A 1026 22.30 -35.22 -31.40
C ASP A 1026 23.27 -34.05 -31.16
N LEU A 1027 24.35 -33.97 -31.95
CA LEU A 1027 25.30 -32.85 -31.95
C LEU A 1027 24.59 -31.55 -32.36
N PHE A 1028 23.85 -31.57 -33.48
CA PHE A 1028 23.14 -30.40 -33.97
C PHE A 1028 21.95 -29.98 -33.08
N ALA A 1029 21.43 -30.90 -32.26
CA ALA A 1029 20.46 -30.60 -31.21
C ALA A 1029 21.10 -29.94 -29.97
N LYS A 1030 22.38 -30.16 -29.69
CA LYS A 1030 23.12 -29.59 -28.54
C LYS A 1030 23.73 -28.21 -28.81
N LEU A 1031 23.83 -27.80 -30.08
CA LEU A 1031 24.34 -26.47 -30.45
C LEU A 1031 23.50 -25.32 -29.84
N PRO A 1032 24.14 -24.21 -29.39
CA PRO A 1032 23.45 -23.01 -28.95
C PRO A 1032 22.89 -22.20 -30.13
N ASN A 1033 21.91 -21.35 -29.85
CA ASN A 1033 21.47 -20.34 -30.81
C ASN A 1033 22.58 -19.29 -31.00
N SER A 1034 22.68 -18.71 -32.21
CA SER A 1034 23.71 -17.75 -32.61
C SER A 1034 25.14 -18.32 -32.61
N CYS A 1035 25.35 -19.46 -33.27
CA CYS A 1035 26.68 -20.02 -33.55
C CYS A 1035 26.97 -20.16 -35.06
N LEU A 1036 28.23 -20.45 -35.38
CA LEU A 1036 28.72 -20.70 -36.73
C LEU A 1036 29.18 -22.16 -36.85
N VAL A 1037 28.49 -22.95 -37.67
CA VAL A 1037 28.88 -24.33 -38.00
C VAL A 1037 29.71 -24.32 -39.28
N LEU A 1038 30.91 -24.90 -39.22
CA LEU A 1038 31.84 -24.97 -40.33
C LEU A 1038 32.04 -26.43 -40.75
N ILE A 1039 31.73 -26.75 -42.01
CA ILE A 1039 32.01 -28.05 -42.63
C ILE A 1039 33.17 -27.86 -43.61
N GLU A 1040 34.32 -28.46 -43.29
CA GLU A 1040 35.51 -28.44 -44.16
C GLU A 1040 35.61 -29.72 -45.00
N ASP A 1041 36.32 -29.63 -46.14
CA ASP A 1041 36.68 -30.73 -47.04
C ASP A 1041 35.58 -31.76 -47.36
N ILE A 1042 34.34 -31.29 -47.51
CA ILE A 1042 33.17 -32.14 -47.84
C ILE A 1042 33.33 -32.94 -49.14
N ASP A 1043 34.18 -32.48 -50.07
CA ASP A 1043 34.52 -33.19 -51.31
C ASP A 1043 35.26 -34.53 -51.06
N SER A 1044 35.84 -34.70 -49.87
CA SER A 1044 36.64 -35.87 -49.45
C SER A 1044 35.84 -36.93 -48.67
N SER A 1045 34.67 -36.58 -48.14
CA SER A 1045 33.88 -37.41 -47.21
C SER A 1045 33.19 -38.64 -47.83
N GLY A 1046 33.45 -38.92 -49.12
CA GLY A 1046 32.79 -39.99 -49.88
C GLY A 1046 31.39 -39.65 -50.38
N ILE A 1047 30.84 -38.48 -50.02
CA ILE A 1047 29.53 -38.00 -50.44
C ILE A 1047 29.61 -37.39 -51.87
N ARG A 1048 29.90 -38.26 -52.85
CA ARG A 1048 30.00 -37.91 -54.28
C ARG A 1048 28.83 -38.51 -55.06
N ARG A 1049 28.46 -37.90 -56.19
CA ARG A 1049 27.37 -38.36 -57.08
C ARG A 1049 27.44 -39.87 -57.35
N GLU A 1050 26.43 -40.63 -56.94
CA GLU A 1050 26.25 -42.01 -57.38
C GLU A 1050 26.05 -42.05 -58.91
N LYS A 1051 27.03 -42.58 -59.64
CA LYS A 1051 26.79 -43.15 -60.97
C LYS A 1051 26.48 -44.63 -60.79
N MET A 1052 25.29 -45.04 -61.21
CA MET A 1052 24.89 -46.44 -61.27
C MET A 1052 25.92 -47.30 -62.04
N CYS A 1053 26.50 -48.29 -61.37
CA CYS A 1053 26.86 -49.55 -62.01
C CYS A 1053 26.84 -50.71 -61.00
N ILE A 1054 26.11 -51.76 -61.35
CA ILE A 1054 25.91 -52.96 -60.54
C ILE A 1054 27.20 -53.79 -60.50
N LYS A 1055 27.63 -54.18 -59.29
CA LYS A 1055 28.20 -55.52 -59.03
C LYS A 1055 28.14 -55.84 -57.53
N LYS A 1056 27.50 -56.97 -57.20
CA LYS A 1056 27.61 -57.61 -55.88
C LYS A 1056 28.99 -58.27 -55.76
N ASN A 1057 29.53 -58.34 -54.54
CA ASN A 1057 29.70 -59.62 -53.87
C ASN A 1057 29.98 -59.45 -52.36
N HIS A 1058 29.15 -60.16 -51.61
CA HIS A 1058 29.27 -60.73 -50.26
C HIS A 1058 30.50 -60.47 -49.35
N ASP A 1059 30.13 -60.30 -48.08
CA ASP A 1059 30.80 -60.74 -46.84
C ASP A 1059 32.06 -60.00 -46.36
N ASP A 1060 31.84 -58.95 -45.56
CA ASP A 1060 32.45 -58.80 -44.23
C ASP A 1060 31.59 -57.87 -43.32
N GLU A 1061 31.19 -58.35 -42.14
CA GLU A 1061 30.39 -57.60 -41.16
C GLU A 1061 31.24 -56.63 -40.33
N GLN A 1062 31.57 -55.43 -40.83
CA GLN A 1062 32.03 -54.34 -39.94
C GLN A 1062 31.89 -52.87 -40.40
N ASP A 1063 31.01 -52.54 -41.36
CA ASP A 1063 30.68 -51.12 -41.66
C ASP A 1063 29.65 -50.54 -40.68
N ALA A 1064 30.09 -50.31 -39.44
CA ALA A 1064 29.31 -49.66 -38.40
C ALA A 1064 29.18 -48.14 -38.66
N ALA A 1065 28.21 -47.78 -39.50
CA ALA A 1065 27.56 -46.48 -39.59
C ALA A 1065 28.46 -45.24 -39.78
N LYS A 1066 28.88 -44.97 -41.04
CA LYS A 1066 29.28 -43.63 -41.48
C LYS A 1066 28.06 -42.72 -41.67
N VAL A 1067 28.27 -41.41 -41.56
CA VAL A 1067 27.28 -40.38 -41.95
C VAL A 1067 26.80 -40.58 -43.38
N THR A 1068 25.49 -40.67 -43.58
CA THR A 1068 24.87 -40.70 -44.91
C THR A 1068 24.58 -39.28 -45.41
N LEU A 1069 24.52 -39.10 -46.73
CA LEU A 1069 24.03 -37.84 -47.32
C LEU A 1069 22.64 -37.49 -46.76
N SER A 1070 21.73 -38.47 -46.66
CA SER A 1070 20.38 -38.28 -46.12
C SER A 1070 20.38 -37.79 -44.67
N GLY A 1071 21.27 -38.33 -43.82
CA GLY A 1071 21.46 -37.89 -42.43
C GLY A 1071 21.92 -36.44 -42.34
N LEU A 1072 22.99 -36.09 -43.06
CA LEU A 1072 23.50 -34.72 -43.11
C LEU A 1072 22.44 -33.73 -43.60
N LEU A 1073 21.68 -34.09 -44.63
CA LEU A 1073 20.61 -33.25 -45.17
C LEU A 1073 19.49 -33.03 -44.15
N ASN A 1074 18.97 -34.10 -43.55
CA ASN A 1074 17.92 -34.02 -42.50
C ASN A 1074 18.34 -33.14 -41.31
N VAL A 1075 19.62 -33.14 -40.97
CA VAL A 1075 20.17 -32.35 -39.87
C VAL A 1075 20.33 -30.86 -40.24
N ILE A 1076 20.56 -30.54 -41.51
CA ILE A 1076 20.65 -29.16 -42.02
C ILE A 1076 19.26 -28.53 -42.21
N ASP A 1077 18.34 -29.17 -42.94
CA ASP A 1077 17.05 -28.58 -43.35
C ASP A 1077 15.79 -29.34 -42.87
N GLY A 1078 15.92 -30.43 -42.12
CA GLY A 1078 14.78 -31.22 -41.64
C GLY A 1078 13.84 -30.44 -40.71
N ALA A 1079 12.58 -30.91 -40.67
CA ALA A 1079 11.48 -30.28 -39.93
C ALA A 1079 11.70 -30.18 -38.41
N ALA A 1080 12.54 -31.05 -37.84
CA ALA A 1080 12.87 -31.06 -36.40
C ALA A 1080 14.20 -30.37 -36.05
N ALA A 1081 14.94 -29.85 -37.04
CA ALA A 1081 16.24 -29.24 -36.79
C ALA A 1081 16.12 -27.81 -36.20
N LYS A 1082 17.04 -27.45 -35.31
CA LYS A 1082 17.06 -26.15 -34.62
C LYS A 1082 17.43 -25.00 -35.56
N GLU A 1083 16.88 -23.82 -35.25
CA GLU A 1083 17.01 -22.57 -36.02
C GLU A 1083 17.99 -21.59 -35.37
N GLY A 1084 18.29 -20.47 -36.05
CA GLY A 1084 19.11 -19.38 -35.49
C GLY A 1084 20.61 -19.63 -35.51
N ARG A 1085 21.12 -20.38 -36.50
CA ARG A 1085 22.56 -20.69 -36.69
C ARG A 1085 23.04 -20.33 -38.10
N LEU A 1086 24.34 -20.08 -38.26
CA LEU A 1086 24.99 -19.85 -39.54
C LEU A 1086 25.68 -21.16 -39.99
N LEU A 1087 25.51 -21.56 -41.25
CA LEU A 1087 26.21 -22.71 -41.82
C LEU A 1087 27.19 -22.26 -42.91
N LEU A 1088 28.45 -22.68 -42.81
CA LEU A 1088 29.50 -22.48 -43.81
C LEU A 1088 30.04 -23.84 -44.27
N ILE A 1089 30.09 -24.04 -45.58
CA ILE A 1089 30.63 -25.24 -46.23
C ILE A 1089 31.80 -24.80 -47.10
N LEU A 1090 32.95 -25.48 -46.98
CA LEU A 1090 34.14 -25.23 -47.80
C LEU A 1090 34.33 -26.36 -48.82
N SER A 1091 34.57 -26.01 -50.09
CA SER A 1091 34.80 -26.98 -51.17
C SER A 1091 35.94 -26.50 -52.09
N ASN A 1092 36.76 -27.44 -52.55
CA ASN A 1092 37.76 -27.22 -53.61
C ASN A 1092 37.19 -27.61 -54.99
N GLU A 1093 36.32 -28.61 -55.04
CA GLU A 1093 35.67 -29.15 -56.26
C GLU A 1093 34.14 -29.06 -56.18
N PRO A 1094 33.54 -27.86 -56.38
CA PRO A 1094 32.10 -27.65 -56.18
C PRO A 1094 31.20 -28.48 -57.11
N ASP A 1095 31.73 -28.89 -58.27
CA ASP A 1095 31.02 -29.72 -59.25
C ASP A 1095 30.92 -31.20 -58.84
N SER A 1096 31.68 -31.62 -57.81
CA SER A 1096 31.64 -32.96 -57.23
C SER A 1096 30.48 -33.16 -56.25
N LEU A 1097 29.97 -32.06 -55.66
CA LEU A 1097 28.92 -32.04 -54.65
C LEU A 1097 27.55 -32.47 -55.19
N ASP A 1098 26.74 -33.07 -54.31
CA ASP A 1098 25.37 -33.45 -54.66
C ASP A 1098 24.46 -32.23 -54.83
N SER A 1099 23.63 -32.26 -55.88
CA SER A 1099 22.66 -31.21 -56.21
C SER A 1099 21.65 -30.92 -55.09
N ALA A 1100 21.42 -31.87 -54.18
CA ALA A 1100 20.51 -31.74 -53.05
C ALA A 1100 21.11 -30.92 -51.91
N LEU A 1101 22.43 -30.97 -51.68
CA LEU A 1101 23.09 -30.16 -50.64
C LEU A 1101 23.04 -28.66 -51.00
N VAL A 1102 23.17 -28.35 -52.28
CA VAL A 1102 23.37 -26.99 -52.79
C VAL A 1102 22.04 -26.30 -53.19
N ARG A 1103 20.91 -26.72 -52.58
CA ARG A 1103 19.59 -26.10 -52.79
C ARG A 1103 19.37 -24.93 -51.84
N ALA A 1104 18.55 -23.96 -52.25
CA ALA A 1104 18.12 -22.86 -51.39
C ALA A 1104 17.44 -23.40 -50.11
N GLY A 1105 17.70 -22.78 -48.96
CA GLY A 1105 17.36 -23.30 -47.63
C GLY A 1105 18.44 -24.19 -46.99
N ARG A 1106 19.40 -24.70 -47.78
CA ARG A 1106 20.61 -25.41 -47.32
C ARG A 1106 21.88 -24.61 -47.62
N VAL A 1107 21.97 -24.09 -48.84
CA VAL A 1107 23.01 -23.15 -49.30
C VAL A 1107 22.30 -22.01 -50.06
N ASP A 1108 22.28 -20.83 -49.47
CA ASP A 1108 21.60 -19.64 -50.00
C ASP A 1108 22.55 -18.72 -50.77
N ARG A 1109 23.84 -18.75 -50.42
CA ARG A 1109 24.90 -17.96 -51.06
C ARG A 1109 26.09 -18.84 -51.44
N LYS A 1110 26.61 -18.63 -52.65
CA LYS A 1110 27.86 -19.25 -53.13
C LYS A 1110 28.88 -18.17 -53.37
N ILE A 1111 30.11 -18.34 -52.89
CA ILE A 1111 31.17 -17.34 -52.96
C ILE A 1111 32.42 -18.01 -53.54
N TYR A 1112 32.81 -17.55 -54.72
CA TYR A 1112 34.04 -18.00 -55.38
C TYR A 1112 35.25 -17.27 -54.80
N MET A 1113 36.25 -18.03 -54.37
CA MET A 1113 37.56 -17.54 -53.93
C MET A 1113 38.61 -17.94 -54.97
N GLY A 1114 38.94 -16.99 -55.84
CA GLY A 1114 39.89 -17.18 -56.93
C GLY A 1114 41.35 -16.91 -56.54
N ASN A 1115 42.24 -17.03 -57.53
CA ASN A 1115 43.64 -16.65 -57.42
C ASN A 1115 43.83 -15.13 -57.24
N ALA A 1116 45.02 -14.73 -56.82
CA ALA A 1116 45.36 -13.34 -56.53
C ALA A 1116 45.22 -12.43 -57.77
N LYS A 1117 44.73 -11.21 -57.54
CA LYS A 1117 44.60 -10.14 -58.54
C LYS A 1117 45.27 -8.88 -58.01
N LEU A 1118 45.80 -8.05 -58.91
CA LEU A 1118 46.28 -6.72 -58.56
C LEU A 1118 45.12 -5.87 -58.02
N SER A 1119 45.32 -5.13 -56.93
CA SER A 1119 44.34 -4.21 -56.37
C SER A 1119 44.93 -2.83 -56.12
N ASN A 1120 44.32 -1.80 -56.71
CA ASN A 1120 44.73 -0.41 -56.55
C ASN A 1120 44.22 0.17 -55.22
N LYS A 1121 44.65 -0.41 -54.08
CA LYS A 1121 44.43 0.15 -52.75
C LYS A 1121 45.66 0.96 -52.36
N SER A 1122 45.43 2.20 -51.93
CA SER A 1122 46.51 3.03 -51.38
C SER A 1122 47.01 2.44 -50.06
N LEU A 1123 48.33 2.48 -49.86
CA LEU A 1123 49.03 1.87 -48.74
C LEU A 1123 49.93 2.92 -48.08
N GLU A 1124 49.68 3.21 -46.79
CA GLU A 1124 50.55 4.07 -46.01
C GLU A 1124 51.53 3.24 -45.17
N PRO A 1125 52.82 3.62 -45.09
CA PRO A 1125 53.46 4.75 -45.77
C PRO A 1125 53.64 4.54 -47.29
N LYS A 1126 53.39 5.58 -48.09
CA LYS A 1126 53.43 5.59 -49.58
C LYS A 1126 54.60 4.89 -50.26
N HIS A 1127 55.77 4.77 -49.63
CA HIS A 1127 56.89 4.01 -50.20
C HIS A 1127 56.57 2.52 -50.41
N LEU A 1128 55.74 1.93 -49.52
CA LEU A 1128 55.23 0.57 -49.69
C LEU A 1128 54.22 0.46 -50.84
N GLU A 1129 53.49 1.52 -51.17
CA GLU A 1129 52.58 1.54 -52.32
C GLU A 1129 53.35 1.41 -53.65
N THR A 1130 54.46 2.15 -53.80
CA THR A 1130 55.34 2.05 -54.97
C THR A 1130 55.94 0.65 -55.12
N LEU A 1131 56.43 0.06 -54.03
CA LEU A 1131 57.00 -1.30 -54.04
C LEU A 1131 55.93 -2.38 -54.31
N ALA A 1132 54.74 -2.25 -53.72
CA ALA A 1132 53.63 -3.17 -53.95
C ALA A 1132 53.14 -3.13 -55.41
N HIS A 1133 53.09 -1.94 -56.02
CA HIS A 1133 52.78 -1.80 -57.44
C HIS A 1133 53.85 -2.43 -58.33
N ALA A 1134 55.14 -2.20 -58.03
CA ALA A 1134 56.24 -2.83 -58.76
C ALA A 1134 56.18 -4.36 -58.67
N PHE A 1135 56.07 -4.91 -57.45
CA PHE A 1135 55.92 -6.35 -57.18
C PHE A 1135 54.73 -6.96 -57.92
N GLY A 1136 53.56 -6.31 -57.83
CA GLY A 1136 52.35 -6.80 -58.48
C GLY A 1136 52.39 -6.71 -60.01
N SER A 1137 53.10 -5.74 -60.58
CA SER A 1137 53.19 -5.56 -62.04
C SER A 1137 53.97 -6.66 -62.76
N VAL A 1138 54.87 -7.36 -62.07
CA VAL A 1138 55.67 -8.47 -62.62
C VAL A 1138 55.04 -9.86 -62.42
N ILE A 1139 53.91 -9.94 -61.70
CA ILE A 1139 53.19 -11.20 -61.45
C ILE A 1139 51.97 -11.29 -62.39
N PRO A 1140 51.84 -12.34 -63.22
CA PRO A 1140 50.67 -12.52 -64.07
C PRO A 1140 49.38 -12.65 -63.24
N SER A 1141 48.39 -11.80 -63.51
CA SER A 1141 47.10 -11.82 -62.78
C SER A 1141 46.42 -13.18 -62.86
N GLU A 1142 45.77 -13.59 -61.76
CA GLU A 1142 45.03 -14.87 -61.62
C GLU A 1142 45.87 -16.16 -61.73
N SER A 1143 47.20 -16.08 -61.79
CA SER A 1143 48.08 -17.26 -61.94
C SER A 1143 48.49 -17.93 -60.61
N LEU A 1144 48.57 -17.17 -59.53
CA LEU A 1144 49.06 -17.61 -58.21
C LEU A 1144 48.02 -17.39 -57.11
N SER A 1145 48.00 -18.26 -56.11
CA SER A 1145 47.11 -18.16 -54.96
C SER A 1145 47.65 -17.18 -53.90
N PRO A 1146 46.78 -16.55 -53.10
CA PRO A 1146 47.20 -15.70 -51.97
C PRO A 1146 48.17 -16.38 -51.00
N ALA A 1147 48.03 -17.70 -50.75
CA ALA A 1147 48.95 -18.43 -49.87
C ALA A 1147 50.37 -18.56 -50.44
N GLU A 1148 50.52 -18.73 -51.76
CA GLU A 1148 51.85 -18.81 -52.42
C GLU A 1148 52.56 -17.45 -52.39
N VAL A 1149 51.83 -16.37 -52.66
CA VAL A 1149 52.34 -15.00 -52.57
C VAL A 1149 52.72 -14.66 -51.11
N GLY A 1150 51.87 -15.03 -50.15
CA GLY A 1150 52.16 -14.86 -48.72
C GLY A 1150 53.41 -15.64 -48.27
N GLY A 1151 53.58 -16.87 -48.73
CA GLY A 1151 54.75 -17.69 -48.46
C GLY A 1151 56.05 -17.07 -49.00
N TYR A 1152 56.02 -16.55 -50.22
CA TYR A 1152 57.18 -15.83 -50.80
C TYR A 1152 57.53 -14.57 -50.01
N LEU A 1153 56.54 -13.73 -49.68
CA LEU A 1153 56.76 -12.52 -48.89
C LEU A 1153 57.26 -12.82 -47.46
N MET A 1154 56.90 -13.97 -46.88
CA MET A 1154 57.46 -14.41 -45.59
C MET A 1154 58.95 -14.78 -45.66
N LEU A 1155 59.43 -15.34 -46.78
CA LEU A 1155 60.87 -15.58 -46.99
C LEU A 1155 61.66 -14.27 -47.05
N HIS A 1156 61.04 -13.19 -47.54
CA HIS A 1156 61.63 -11.86 -47.66
C HIS A 1156 61.10 -10.84 -46.64
N ARG A 1157 60.64 -11.30 -45.46
CA ARG A 1157 59.91 -10.50 -44.45
C ARG A 1157 60.56 -9.17 -44.01
N ASN A 1158 61.88 -9.04 -44.15
CA ASN A 1158 62.65 -7.85 -43.76
C ASN A 1158 63.35 -7.16 -44.95
N ASP A 1159 63.17 -7.65 -46.18
CA ASP A 1159 63.84 -7.15 -47.39
C ASP A 1159 62.86 -7.06 -48.57
N PRO A 1160 62.06 -5.99 -48.64
CA PRO A 1160 61.07 -5.81 -49.69
C PRO A 1160 61.69 -5.46 -51.05
N LEU A 1161 62.94 -4.98 -51.10
CA LEU A 1161 63.61 -4.62 -52.37
C LEU A 1161 64.03 -5.89 -53.12
N THR A 1162 64.66 -6.84 -52.45
CA THR A 1162 65.00 -8.15 -53.02
C THR A 1162 63.74 -8.97 -53.36
N ALA A 1163 62.65 -8.80 -52.60
CA ALA A 1163 61.36 -9.39 -52.93
C ALA A 1163 60.81 -8.88 -54.29
N VAL A 1164 60.95 -7.58 -54.57
CA VAL A 1164 60.49 -6.99 -55.85
C VAL A 1164 61.39 -7.42 -57.01
N SER A 1165 62.72 -7.40 -56.83
CA SER A 1165 63.65 -7.75 -57.93
C SER A 1165 63.50 -9.21 -58.39
N ASN A 1166 63.23 -10.13 -57.45
CA ASN A 1166 63.22 -11.56 -57.73
C ASN A 1166 61.81 -12.12 -58.03
N ALA A 1167 60.75 -11.33 -57.80
CA ALA A 1167 59.35 -11.74 -57.98
C ALA A 1167 59.02 -12.29 -59.38
N GLY A 1168 59.53 -11.66 -60.44
CA GLY A 1168 59.25 -12.07 -61.83
C GLY A 1168 59.84 -13.44 -62.18
N HIS A 1169 61.03 -13.76 -61.68
CA HIS A 1169 61.65 -15.08 -61.85
C HIS A 1169 60.88 -16.13 -61.04
N TRP A 1170 60.66 -15.87 -59.76
CA TRP A 1170 59.92 -16.75 -58.85
C TRP A 1170 58.52 -17.08 -59.39
N ALA A 1171 57.74 -16.08 -59.82
CA ALA A 1171 56.41 -16.30 -60.35
C ALA A 1171 56.43 -17.18 -61.60
N SER A 1172 57.37 -16.93 -62.53
CA SER A 1172 57.55 -17.74 -63.74
C SER A 1172 57.91 -19.19 -63.43
N GLU A 1173 58.75 -19.42 -62.43
CA GLU A 1173 59.18 -20.75 -61.99
C GLU A 1173 58.04 -21.56 -61.35
N ILE A 1174 57.27 -20.94 -60.43
CA ILE A 1174 56.09 -21.59 -59.80
C ILE A 1174 55.00 -21.89 -60.85
N ILE A 1175 54.77 -21.00 -61.81
CA ILE A 1175 53.82 -21.24 -62.91
C ILE A 1175 54.29 -22.41 -63.79
N ALA A 1176 55.60 -22.50 -64.09
CA ALA A 1176 56.17 -23.61 -64.85
C ALA A 1176 56.10 -24.96 -64.10
N ILE A 1177 56.24 -24.96 -62.77
CA ILE A 1177 56.06 -26.15 -61.92
C ILE A 1177 54.59 -26.60 -61.94
N LYS A 1178 53.62 -25.68 -61.82
CA LYS A 1178 52.18 -25.99 -61.93
C LYS A 1178 51.82 -26.59 -63.28
N ALA A 1179 52.38 -26.07 -64.38
CA ALA A 1179 52.15 -26.62 -65.72
C ALA A 1179 52.64 -28.08 -65.91
N ARG A 1180 53.49 -28.58 -64.99
CA ARG A 1180 53.99 -29.97 -64.96
C ARG A 1180 53.28 -30.87 -63.94
N GLY A 1181 52.31 -30.34 -63.19
CA GLY A 1181 51.48 -31.11 -62.25
C GLY A 1181 52.18 -31.58 -60.96
N ALA A 1182 53.28 -30.94 -60.56
CA ALA A 1182 54.02 -31.29 -59.34
C ALA A 1182 53.60 -30.43 -58.12
N ASN A 1183 53.60 -31.04 -56.92
CA ASN A 1183 53.27 -30.35 -55.67
C ASN A 1183 54.38 -29.36 -55.25
N VAL A 1184 53.98 -28.11 -54.96
CA VAL A 1184 54.89 -26.98 -54.70
C VAL A 1184 55.43 -26.95 -53.25
N SER A 1185 54.84 -27.72 -52.33
CA SER A 1185 55.07 -27.61 -50.88
C SER A 1185 56.38 -28.22 -50.33
N ALA A 1186 57.37 -28.49 -51.18
CA ALA A 1186 58.55 -29.32 -50.83
C ALA A 1186 59.92 -28.66 -51.11
N HIS A 1187 59.98 -27.33 -51.28
CA HIS A 1187 61.23 -26.61 -51.60
C HIS A 1187 61.59 -25.44 -50.67
N SER A 1188 60.82 -25.19 -49.61
CA SER A 1188 61.11 -24.10 -48.65
C SER A 1188 62.06 -24.48 -47.50
N SER A 1189 62.76 -25.62 -47.60
CA SER A 1189 63.64 -26.15 -46.55
C SER A 1189 64.91 -26.76 -47.14
N ASN A 1190 65.83 -25.91 -47.61
CA ASN A 1190 67.30 -26.13 -47.67
C ASN A 1190 68.01 -24.96 -48.39
N VAL A 1191 68.18 -23.83 -47.69
CA VAL A 1191 69.30 -22.90 -47.94
C VAL A 1191 69.78 -22.41 -46.57
N SER A 1192 70.87 -23.02 -46.09
CA SER A 1192 71.65 -22.54 -44.95
C SER A 1192 73.11 -22.51 -45.35
N ASP A 1193 73.79 -21.43 -44.96
CA ASP A 1193 75.25 -21.24 -44.97
C ASP A 1193 75.96 -21.24 -46.35
N ALA A 1194 76.04 -20.05 -46.95
CA ALA A 1194 77.09 -19.70 -47.91
C ALA A 1194 77.44 -18.19 -47.83
N ASP A 1195 78.56 -17.95 -47.15
CA ASP A 1195 79.52 -16.82 -47.14
C ASP A 1195 79.16 -15.40 -47.66
N SER A 1196 79.68 -14.41 -46.93
CA SER A 1196 79.64 -12.99 -47.27
C SER A 1196 80.73 -12.61 -48.27
N SER A 1197 80.36 -11.98 -49.39
CA SER A 1197 81.28 -11.09 -50.11
C SER A 1197 80.53 -9.90 -50.72
N GLU A 1198 81.09 -8.71 -50.57
CA GLU A 1198 80.56 -7.47 -51.10
C GLU A 1198 80.74 -7.41 -52.62
N THR A 1199 79.75 -6.91 -53.36
CA THR A 1199 80.01 -6.14 -54.59
C THR A 1199 78.87 -5.16 -54.86
N SER A 1200 79.24 -3.95 -55.29
CA SER A 1200 78.35 -2.80 -55.46
C SER A 1200 77.41 -2.93 -56.67
N SER A 1201 76.20 -2.38 -56.57
CA SER A 1201 75.33 -2.11 -57.72
C SER A 1201 74.43 -0.89 -57.46
N ALA A 1202 75.06 0.28 -57.34
CA ALA A 1202 74.41 1.57 -57.12
C ALA A 1202 74.09 2.34 -58.43
N GLU A 1203 74.07 1.67 -59.59
CA GLU A 1203 74.00 2.30 -60.93
C GLU A 1203 72.74 1.91 -61.73
N VAL A 1204 71.57 1.88 -61.08
CA VAL A 1204 70.26 1.70 -61.76
C VAL A 1204 69.26 2.83 -61.45
N LEU A 1205 69.60 3.77 -60.56
CA LEU A 1205 68.68 4.83 -60.10
C LEU A 1205 68.92 6.24 -60.68
N GLU A 1206 69.88 6.42 -61.59
CA GLU A 1206 70.25 7.75 -62.13
C GLU A 1206 69.47 8.19 -63.40
N ALA A 1207 68.42 7.47 -63.80
CA ALA A 1207 67.71 7.71 -65.06
C ALA A 1207 66.37 8.49 -64.95
N ALA A 1208 66.08 9.13 -63.82
CA ALA A 1208 64.79 9.82 -63.59
C ALA A 1208 64.89 11.10 -62.72
N VAL A 1209 65.78 12.04 -63.08
CA VAL A 1209 65.91 13.36 -62.43
C VAL A 1209 65.20 14.47 -63.22
N GLY A 1210 64.47 15.34 -62.51
CA GLY A 1210 64.14 16.73 -62.90
C GLY A 1210 62.69 16.92 -63.39
N SER A 1211 61.98 18.03 -63.12
CA SER A 1211 62.23 19.27 -62.34
C SER A 1211 60.86 20.00 -62.19
N ASP A 1212 60.53 20.89 -61.26
CA ASP A 1212 61.22 21.71 -60.22
C ASP A 1212 60.34 21.73 -58.93
N GLY A 1213 60.57 22.45 -57.81
CA GLY A 1213 61.51 23.50 -57.39
C GLY A 1213 60.77 24.65 -56.67
N SER A 1214 61.18 25.03 -55.45
CA SER A 1214 60.62 26.08 -54.54
C SER A 1214 59.21 25.79 -53.94
N GLU A 1215 58.84 26.21 -52.71
CA GLU A 1215 59.50 27.07 -51.71
C GLU A 1215 59.03 26.86 -50.23
N SER A 1216 59.95 27.06 -49.28
CA SER A 1216 59.80 27.54 -47.87
C SER A 1216 58.97 26.83 -46.76
N SER A 1217 59.67 26.57 -45.65
CA SER A 1217 59.31 26.59 -44.20
C SER A 1217 58.20 25.67 -43.67
N ASP A 1218 58.45 24.68 -42.80
CA ASP A 1218 59.06 24.69 -41.44
C ASP A 1218 58.10 25.14 -40.31
N GLU A 1219 57.29 24.22 -39.79
CA GLU A 1219 57.41 23.64 -38.43
C GLU A 1219 56.61 22.32 -38.30
#